data_AF-A0A077Z2K9-F1
#
_entry.id   AF-A0A077Z2K9-F1
#
_cell.length_a   1.000
_cell.length_b   1.000
_cell.length_c   1.000
_cell.angle_alpha   90.00
_cell.angle_beta   90.00
_cell.angle_gamma   90.00
#
_symmetry.space_group_name_H-M   'P 1'
#
loop_
_entity.id
_entity.type
_entity.pdbx_description
1 polymer ?
#
loop_
_entity_poly.entity_id
_entity_poly.type
_entity_poly.pdbx_seq_one_letter_code
_entity_poly.pdbx_strand_id
1 'polypeptide(L)'
;MLSPTGALWLLLLSRLIGAWSHRSTKNVNLSPVQTIAGANLGLYFADQDQRDTAFFKVLAVERQSVLVGTRNAVLNISLSTMSVQKSLEWPPTADDVDMCQMKGKNEENCHNFIRLLFKQPKSRLIVCGTNAFQPACRQYRISSTGEYQIVKDIDGIAVVPFDPRQNTTAVYLSESDELYSATVADFSATLPLVFRKPLSGPTTALRTPRNDLKCLNDPQFVASFAEQNSVYFWFRETAAEYNNCGTAVFSRVARVCKSDQGDYRTDTDTWTSFLKARLNCSLPGDVPFYFNEIQSASEVVMSDQHGGPVSLVYAVFNTPSSALRASAVCAFNMDDVRSIFETGPFKAQRSSSSAWLPIYKSSLPEPRPGDCSANSKALADDVISFVRRHNLMYDAVPNYFDQPLIVDTNGEYQFTAIAVHSSVTTVGKQRYDVLFVGTDSGSVLKFVNVEGDRRVNTVLVETVGVFPSRSPVRSLKVVPASDGDKAQVSLLISTDSELKLMPVHHCANRTSCRTCVQLQDPYCAWDLINNRCVVISLPYVATIIFAITTFRHWQDGKFAQSVADGQSSLCLNVVSESSDFFMNELAPAFPLVDSPSIYTAECMTIAIIITLALASTVAFFVGYRFALWKLSFDAVPGFDSPLRKNVKGHNDRCEAYMPHLPVSKTVTNGSVNVSLPFTEPKGEKNVLTLNNGTLPRDYKTRKVYV
;
A
#
# COMPACT_ATOMS: atom_id res chain seq x y z
N MET A 1 1.86 37.83 -46.65
CA MET A 1 0.76 38.10 -45.69
C MET A 1 -0.15 36.88 -45.71
N LEU A 2 0.02 35.95 -44.78
CA LEU A 2 -0.92 34.83 -44.63
C LEU A 2 -2.20 35.38 -44.00
N SER A 3 -3.35 35.12 -44.63
CA SER A 3 -4.64 35.66 -44.22
C SER A 3 -4.98 35.23 -42.79
N PRO A 4 -5.65 36.08 -42.00
CA PRO A 4 -6.02 35.79 -40.60
C PRO A 4 -6.88 34.52 -40.42
N THR A 5 -7.49 34.01 -41.50
CA THR A 5 -8.25 32.76 -41.51
C THR A 5 -7.38 31.50 -41.38
N GLY A 6 -6.14 31.52 -41.88
CA GLY A 6 -5.25 30.35 -41.86
C GLY A 6 -4.70 30.04 -40.46
N ALA A 7 -4.43 31.08 -39.67
CA ALA A 7 -3.93 30.92 -38.30
C ALA A 7 -4.97 30.30 -37.35
N LEU A 8 -6.25 30.60 -37.56
CA LEU A 8 -7.33 30.05 -36.74
C LEU A 8 -7.54 28.54 -36.97
N TRP A 9 -7.40 28.09 -38.23
CA TRP A 9 -7.51 26.68 -38.59
C TRP A 9 -6.39 25.83 -38.01
N LEU A 10 -5.15 26.34 -37.99
CA LEU A 10 -4.00 25.65 -37.37
C LEU A 10 -4.16 25.50 -35.84
N LEU A 11 -4.72 26.51 -35.16
CA LEU A 11 -4.99 26.44 -33.72
C LEU A 11 -6.14 25.49 -33.36
N LEU A 12 -7.15 25.36 -34.22
CA LEU A 12 -8.23 24.38 -34.05
C LEU A 12 -7.73 22.94 -34.28
N LEU A 13 -6.89 22.72 -35.29
CA LEU A 13 -6.24 21.43 -35.54
C LEU A 13 -5.28 21.03 -34.42
N SER A 14 -4.50 21.97 -33.85
CA SER A 14 -3.65 21.65 -32.70
C SER A 14 -4.45 21.31 -31.44
N ARG A 15 -5.64 21.90 -31.26
CA ARG A 15 -6.56 21.52 -30.16
C ARG A 15 -7.24 20.17 -30.40
N LEU A 16 -7.55 19.82 -31.63
CA LEU A 16 -8.11 18.50 -31.98
C LEU A 16 -7.07 17.38 -31.86
N ILE A 17 -5.81 17.65 -32.24
CA ILE A 17 -4.70 16.69 -32.09
C ILE A 17 -4.28 16.59 -30.61
N GLY A 18 -4.29 17.70 -29.85
CA GLY A 18 -4.01 17.71 -28.41
C GLY A 18 -5.09 17.04 -27.55
N ALA A 19 -6.35 16.99 -28.03
CA ALA A 19 -7.43 16.30 -27.33
C ALA A 19 -7.34 14.76 -27.45
N TRP A 20 -6.57 14.24 -28.42
CA TRP A 20 -6.46 12.79 -28.65
C TRP A 20 -5.38 12.10 -27.81
N SER A 21 -4.55 12.83 -27.05
CA SER A 21 -3.56 12.22 -26.15
C SER A 21 -4.03 12.06 -24.70
N HIS A 22 -5.28 12.40 -24.37
CA HIS A 22 -5.85 12.02 -23.08
C HIS A 22 -6.04 10.49 -23.08
N ARG A 23 -5.04 9.78 -22.57
CA ARG A 23 -5.15 8.38 -22.15
C ARG A 23 -6.21 8.37 -21.04
N SER A 24 -7.48 8.23 -21.44
CA SER A 24 -8.60 8.12 -20.51
C SER A 24 -8.28 7.00 -19.53
N THR A 25 -8.15 7.32 -18.24
CA THR A 25 -7.97 6.32 -17.19
C THR A 25 -9.27 5.51 -17.10
N LYS A 26 -9.38 4.46 -17.91
CA LYS A 26 -10.57 3.61 -18.02
C LYS A 26 -10.97 2.91 -16.70
N ASN A 27 -10.13 2.97 -15.66
CA ASN A 27 -10.21 2.08 -14.49
C ASN A 27 -10.66 2.76 -13.19
N VAL A 28 -11.26 3.97 -13.23
CA VAL A 28 -11.59 4.73 -12.00
C VAL A 28 -12.81 4.16 -11.26
N ASN A 29 -13.72 3.47 -11.95
CA ASN A 29 -14.90 2.84 -11.34
C ASN A 29 -15.09 1.44 -11.91
N LEU A 30 -14.50 0.44 -11.26
CA LEU A 30 -14.68 -0.97 -11.62
C LEU A 30 -15.94 -1.52 -10.93
N SER A 31 -16.91 -1.98 -11.71
CA SER A 31 -18.02 -2.77 -11.17
C SER A 31 -17.57 -4.22 -10.96
N PRO A 32 -17.87 -4.84 -9.81
CA PRO A 32 -17.54 -6.24 -9.62
C PRO A 32 -18.35 -7.13 -10.56
N VAL A 33 -17.68 -8.09 -11.20
CA VAL A 33 -18.33 -9.12 -12.02
C VAL A 33 -19.28 -9.97 -11.17
N GLN A 34 -18.92 -10.23 -9.91
CA GLN A 34 -19.82 -10.82 -8.92
C GLN A 34 -19.60 -10.26 -7.51
N THR A 35 -20.67 -10.21 -6.72
CA THR A 35 -20.63 -9.89 -5.29
C THR A 35 -21.09 -11.09 -4.49
N ILE A 36 -20.33 -11.46 -3.46
CA ILE A 36 -20.54 -12.67 -2.67
C ILE A 36 -20.70 -12.31 -1.19
N ALA A 37 -21.73 -12.88 -0.56
CA ALA A 37 -21.87 -12.87 0.89
C ALA A 37 -20.91 -13.92 1.49
N GLY A 38 -19.75 -13.48 1.97
CA GLY A 38 -18.70 -14.35 2.50
C GLY A 38 -18.91 -14.82 3.93
N ALA A 39 -19.97 -14.38 4.61
CA ALA A 39 -20.21 -14.67 6.04
C ALA A 39 -20.09 -16.17 6.39
N ASN A 40 -20.70 -17.04 5.59
CA ASN A 40 -20.75 -18.49 5.83
C ASN A 40 -19.73 -19.29 4.98
N LEU A 41 -18.79 -18.60 4.31
CA LEU A 41 -17.81 -19.27 3.45
C LEU A 41 -16.53 -19.59 4.21
N GLY A 42 -15.99 -20.79 3.97
CA GLY A 42 -14.71 -21.20 4.53
C GLY A 42 -14.73 -21.49 6.03
N LEU A 43 -13.54 -21.62 6.60
CA LEU A 43 -13.34 -21.88 8.02
C LEU A 43 -13.13 -20.57 8.77
N TYR A 44 -13.57 -20.53 10.03
CA TYR A 44 -13.57 -19.32 10.85
C TYR A 44 -13.01 -19.63 12.24
N PHE A 45 -12.21 -18.70 12.75
CA PHE A 45 -11.72 -18.69 14.13
C PHE A 45 -11.84 -17.27 14.67
N ALA A 46 -12.29 -17.12 15.92
CA ALA A 46 -12.32 -15.83 16.59
C ALA A 46 -11.93 -15.98 18.05
N ASP A 47 -11.48 -14.87 18.62
CA ASP A 47 -11.17 -14.79 20.04
C ASP A 47 -12.43 -15.07 20.89
N GLN A 48 -12.27 -15.83 21.98
CA GLN A 48 -13.40 -16.25 22.82
C GLN A 48 -14.07 -15.08 23.54
N ASP A 49 -13.28 -14.05 23.91
CA ASP A 49 -13.81 -12.85 24.54
C ASP A 49 -14.47 -11.89 23.55
N GLN A 50 -14.31 -12.10 22.23
CA GLN A 50 -14.80 -11.27 21.12
C GLN A 50 -14.59 -9.75 21.32
N ARG A 51 -13.64 -9.34 22.16
CA ARG A 51 -13.27 -7.94 22.31
C ARG A 51 -12.28 -7.59 21.21
N ASP A 52 -12.35 -6.38 20.66
CA ASP A 52 -11.33 -5.79 19.78
C ASP A 52 -9.97 -5.56 20.49
N THR A 53 -9.73 -6.26 21.60
CA THR A 53 -8.53 -6.19 22.43
C THR A 53 -7.57 -7.37 22.19
N ALA A 54 -7.87 -8.29 21.27
CA ALA A 54 -6.99 -9.44 21.00
C ALA A 54 -5.74 -9.07 20.18
N PHE A 55 -5.85 -8.09 19.28
CA PHE A 55 -4.80 -7.64 18.36
C PHE A 55 -4.11 -8.78 17.60
N PHE A 56 -4.91 -9.63 16.94
CA PHE A 56 -4.39 -10.73 16.12
C PHE A 56 -3.33 -10.24 15.11
N LYS A 57 -2.23 -10.98 15.03
CA LYS A 57 -1.18 -10.79 14.03
C LYS A 57 -0.84 -12.14 13.44
N VAL A 58 -0.99 -12.29 12.13
CA VAL A 58 -0.42 -13.44 11.41
C VAL A 58 1.10 -13.32 11.45
N LEU A 59 1.76 -14.21 12.20
CA LEU A 59 3.20 -14.17 12.43
C LEU A 59 3.97 -15.03 11.43
N ALA A 60 3.45 -16.23 11.15
CA ALA A 60 4.01 -17.15 10.17
C ALA A 60 2.92 -18.09 9.65
N VAL A 61 2.95 -18.38 8.34
CA VAL A 61 2.09 -19.40 7.72
C VAL A 61 2.94 -20.63 7.45
N GLU A 62 2.49 -21.77 7.97
CA GLU A 62 3.09 -23.09 7.76
C GLU A 62 2.30 -23.88 6.71
N ARG A 63 2.78 -25.09 6.39
CA ARG A 63 2.09 -25.98 5.43
C ARG A 63 0.69 -26.41 5.88
N GLN A 64 0.48 -26.60 7.19
CA GLN A 64 -0.77 -27.14 7.75
C GLN A 64 -1.35 -26.28 8.88
N SER A 65 -0.63 -25.24 9.28
CA SER A 65 -1.04 -24.39 10.40
C SER A 65 -0.59 -22.96 10.19
N VAL A 66 -1.11 -22.06 11.02
CA VAL A 66 -0.70 -20.65 11.07
C VAL A 66 -0.38 -20.29 12.51
N LEU A 67 0.73 -19.57 12.71
CA LEU A 67 1.11 -18.99 13.99
C LEU A 67 0.53 -17.57 14.07
N VAL A 68 -0.32 -17.34 15.07
CA VAL A 68 -0.99 -16.06 15.31
C VAL A 68 -0.61 -15.52 16.67
N GLY A 69 -0.07 -14.30 16.68
CA GLY A 69 0.16 -13.55 17.89
C GLY A 69 -1.14 -12.91 18.35
N THR A 70 -1.42 -13.01 19.64
CA THR A 70 -2.59 -12.40 20.29
C THR A 70 -2.18 -11.81 21.64
N ARG A 71 -3.16 -11.37 22.43
CA ARG A 71 -3.00 -11.02 23.83
C ARG A 71 -2.42 -12.21 24.61
N ASN A 72 -1.26 -11.99 25.22
CA ASN A 72 -0.51 -12.89 26.10
C ASN A 72 -0.10 -14.23 25.47
N ALA A 73 -0.31 -14.48 24.18
CA ALA A 73 -0.05 -15.81 23.62
C ALA A 73 0.33 -15.82 22.14
N VAL A 74 0.98 -16.92 21.73
CA VAL A 74 1.06 -17.35 20.33
C VAL A 74 0.21 -18.60 20.15
N LEU A 75 -0.78 -18.51 19.27
CA LEU A 75 -1.65 -19.61 18.90
C LEU A 75 -1.12 -20.31 17.65
N ASN A 76 -0.97 -21.63 17.71
CA ASN A 76 -0.76 -22.47 16.53
C ASN A 76 -2.12 -23.03 16.10
N ILE A 77 -2.66 -22.51 15.00
CA ILE A 77 -4.02 -22.82 14.52
C ILE A 77 -3.93 -23.68 13.27
N SER A 78 -4.64 -24.81 13.26
CA SER A 78 -4.73 -25.70 12.10
C SER A 78 -5.44 -25.02 10.93
N LEU A 79 -4.85 -25.04 9.73
CA LEU A 79 -5.48 -24.50 8.52
C LEU A 79 -6.64 -25.39 8.04
N SER A 80 -6.69 -26.67 8.39
CA SER A 80 -7.74 -27.59 7.94
C SER A 80 -8.99 -27.57 8.83
N THR A 81 -8.86 -27.20 10.10
CA THR A 81 -9.95 -27.25 11.08
C THR A 81 -10.21 -25.91 11.76
N MET A 82 -9.34 -24.91 11.58
CA MET A 82 -9.36 -23.64 12.33
C MET A 82 -9.37 -23.81 13.86
N SER A 83 -8.85 -24.94 14.36
CA SER A 83 -8.75 -25.23 15.79
C SER A 83 -7.34 -24.94 16.29
N VAL A 84 -7.23 -24.40 17.51
CA VAL A 84 -5.94 -24.23 18.20
C VAL A 84 -5.34 -25.60 18.51
N GLN A 85 -4.19 -25.90 17.93
CA GLN A 85 -3.43 -27.12 18.19
C GLN A 85 -2.52 -26.97 19.40
N LYS A 86 -1.95 -25.77 19.57
CA LYS A 86 -1.05 -25.46 20.68
C LYS A 86 -1.09 -23.97 20.99
N SER A 87 -1.00 -23.62 22.27
CA SER A 87 -0.77 -22.25 22.71
C SER A 87 0.60 -22.13 23.39
N LEU A 88 1.29 -21.02 23.14
CA LEU A 88 2.44 -20.57 23.91
C LEU A 88 2.01 -19.34 24.70
N GLU A 89 1.72 -19.54 25.99
CA GLU A 89 1.36 -18.47 26.91
C GLU A 89 2.60 -17.70 27.37
N TRP A 90 2.51 -16.38 27.34
CA TRP A 90 3.52 -15.43 27.80
C TRP A 90 2.87 -14.10 28.25
N PRO A 91 2.14 -14.09 29.37
CA PRO A 91 1.65 -12.86 29.98
C PRO A 91 2.80 -12.04 30.60
N PRO A 92 2.60 -10.72 30.79
CA PRO A 92 3.54 -9.87 31.52
C PRO A 92 3.57 -10.23 33.02
N THR A 93 4.62 -9.78 33.71
CA THR A 93 4.70 -9.90 35.17
C THR A 93 3.76 -8.90 35.85
N ALA A 94 3.36 -9.15 37.10
CA ALA A 94 2.53 -8.22 37.87
C ALA A 94 3.21 -6.84 37.99
N ASP A 95 4.52 -6.81 38.24
CA ASP A 95 5.30 -5.58 38.33
C ASP A 95 5.28 -4.77 37.02
N ASP A 96 5.39 -5.44 35.85
CA ASP A 96 5.30 -4.77 34.55
C ASP A 96 3.90 -4.16 34.34
N VAL A 97 2.85 -4.88 34.74
CA VAL A 97 1.46 -4.40 34.65
C VAL A 97 1.24 -3.18 35.55
N ASP A 98 1.68 -3.25 36.80
CA ASP A 98 1.58 -2.16 37.76
C ASP A 98 2.34 -0.93 37.27
N MET A 99 3.56 -1.11 36.75
CA MET A 99 4.35 -0.02 36.17
C MET A 99 3.70 0.59 34.92
N CYS A 100 3.07 -0.23 34.07
CA CYS A 100 2.30 0.23 32.91
C CYS A 100 1.12 1.11 33.33
N GLN A 101 0.39 0.71 34.37
CA GLN A 101 -0.72 1.48 34.93
C GLN A 101 -0.25 2.76 35.63
N MET A 102 0.86 2.72 36.38
CA MET A 102 1.47 3.91 36.99
C MET A 102 1.91 4.94 35.94
N LYS A 103 2.33 4.49 34.74
CA LYS A 103 2.63 5.35 33.58
C LYS A 103 1.37 5.87 32.86
N GLY A 104 0.17 5.58 33.37
CA GLY A 104 -1.10 6.12 32.90
C GLY A 104 -1.80 5.33 31.79
N LYS A 105 -1.48 4.03 31.62
CA LYS A 105 -2.20 3.15 30.68
C LYS A 105 -3.31 2.37 31.39
N ASN A 106 -4.38 2.07 30.66
CA ASN A 106 -5.47 1.24 31.18
C ASN A 106 -5.06 -0.24 31.26
N GLU A 107 -5.66 -0.98 32.19
CA GLU A 107 -5.46 -2.43 32.38
C GLU A 107 -5.56 -3.21 31.06
N GLU A 108 -6.56 -2.91 30.22
CA GLU A 108 -6.78 -3.57 28.93
C GLU A 108 -5.61 -3.43 27.93
N ASN A 109 -4.78 -2.40 28.10
CA ASN A 109 -3.60 -2.15 27.27
C ASN A 109 -2.31 -2.69 27.91
N CYS A 110 -2.33 -3.01 29.21
CA CYS A 110 -1.18 -3.50 29.97
C CYS A 110 -1.06 -5.04 29.88
N HIS A 111 -1.11 -5.56 28.66
CA HIS A 111 -0.88 -6.97 28.37
C HIS A 111 0.31 -7.15 27.43
N ASN A 112 0.72 -8.39 27.22
CA ASN A 112 1.75 -8.71 26.24
C ASN A 112 1.11 -9.05 24.89
N PHE A 113 1.04 -8.08 23.98
CA PHE A 113 0.54 -8.33 22.63
C PHE A 113 1.68 -8.81 21.74
N ILE A 114 1.59 -10.05 21.26
CA ILE A 114 2.65 -10.61 20.43
C ILE A 114 2.57 -10.05 19.01
N ARG A 115 3.67 -9.45 18.53
CA ARG A 115 3.69 -8.76 17.22
C ARG A 115 4.68 -9.34 16.21
N LEU A 116 5.73 -10.03 16.68
CA LEU A 116 6.77 -10.59 15.82
C LEU A 116 7.14 -12.00 16.27
N LEU A 117 7.43 -12.87 15.31
CA LEU A 117 8.01 -14.18 15.55
C LEU A 117 8.95 -14.54 14.42
N PHE A 118 10.10 -15.11 14.79
CA PHE A 118 11.12 -15.53 13.85
C PHE A 118 11.48 -16.99 14.10
N LYS A 119 11.46 -17.80 13.05
CA LYS A 119 11.98 -19.16 13.10
C LYS A 119 13.48 -19.14 12.94
N GLN A 120 14.16 -19.86 13.82
CA GLN A 120 15.60 -20.02 13.79
C GLN A 120 15.98 -21.48 13.49
N PRO A 121 17.21 -21.73 13.01
CA PRO A 121 17.73 -23.09 12.88
C PRO A 121 17.67 -23.88 14.21
N LYS A 122 17.71 -25.21 14.13
CA LYS A 122 17.73 -26.13 15.29
C LYS A 122 16.45 -26.08 16.15
N SER A 123 15.29 -25.97 15.51
CA SER A 123 13.97 -25.95 16.17
C SER A 123 13.87 -24.85 17.22
N ARG A 124 14.38 -23.66 16.91
CA ARG A 124 14.30 -22.50 17.79
C ARG A 124 13.38 -21.44 17.19
N LEU A 125 12.82 -20.60 18.05
CA LEU A 125 12.00 -19.48 17.65
C LEU A 125 12.27 -18.30 18.58
N ILE A 126 12.12 -17.09 18.06
CA ILE A 126 12.11 -15.85 18.86
C ILE A 126 10.71 -15.27 18.76
N VAL A 127 10.09 -14.99 19.90
CA VAL A 127 8.80 -14.29 20.00
C VAL A 127 9.05 -12.92 20.59
N CYS A 128 8.43 -11.87 20.05
CA CYS A 128 8.49 -10.53 20.63
C CYS A 128 7.10 -9.93 20.77
N GLY A 129 6.88 -9.24 21.88
CA GLY A 129 5.62 -8.58 22.18
C GLY A 129 5.80 -7.30 22.99
N THR A 130 4.70 -6.57 23.15
CA THR A 130 4.66 -5.26 23.82
C THR A 130 4.91 -5.35 25.33
N ASN A 131 4.67 -6.52 25.93
CA ASN A 131 4.85 -6.86 27.35
C ASN A 131 4.51 -5.70 28.31
N ALA A 132 3.24 -5.27 28.30
CA ALA A 132 2.73 -4.16 29.12
C ALA A 132 3.53 -2.85 28.95
N PHE A 133 3.73 -2.39 27.72
CA PHE A 133 4.56 -1.21 27.41
C PHE A 133 6.00 -1.33 27.92
N GLN A 134 6.54 -2.56 27.95
CA GLN A 134 7.94 -2.86 28.19
C GLN A 134 8.41 -3.92 27.18
N PRO A 135 8.59 -3.53 25.90
CA PRO A 135 8.93 -4.42 24.79
C PRO A 135 9.95 -5.49 25.14
N ALA A 136 9.57 -6.75 24.94
CA ALA A 136 10.43 -7.88 25.25
C ALA A 136 10.41 -8.89 24.11
N CYS A 137 11.52 -9.61 23.97
CA CYS A 137 11.66 -10.77 23.12
C CYS A 137 12.09 -11.98 23.96
N ARG A 138 11.69 -13.18 23.55
CA ARG A 138 12.09 -14.43 24.21
C ARG A 138 12.40 -15.50 23.18
N GLN A 139 13.54 -16.14 23.35
CA GLN A 139 13.97 -17.26 22.54
C GLN A 139 13.49 -18.56 23.17
N TYR A 140 12.86 -19.41 22.37
CA TYR A 140 12.42 -20.74 22.76
C TYR A 140 13.09 -21.81 21.90
N ARG A 141 13.27 -22.98 22.50
CA ARG A 141 13.59 -24.23 21.82
C ARG A 141 12.35 -25.12 21.84
N ILE A 142 11.97 -25.62 20.68
CA ILE A 142 10.88 -26.60 20.54
C ILE A 142 11.47 -27.99 20.79
N SER A 143 10.99 -28.68 21.82
CA SER A 143 11.37 -30.06 22.13
C SER A 143 10.83 -31.03 21.06
N SER A 144 11.29 -32.29 21.08
CA SER A 144 10.74 -33.36 20.24
C SER A 144 9.27 -33.66 20.56
N THR A 145 8.83 -33.42 21.80
CA THR A 145 7.42 -33.51 22.23
C THR A 145 6.62 -32.26 21.82
N GLY A 146 7.26 -31.28 21.17
CA GLY A 146 6.66 -30.04 20.73
C GLY A 146 6.52 -28.98 21.83
N GLU A 147 7.02 -29.21 23.04
CA GLU A 147 7.00 -28.24 24.14
C GLU A 147 7.98 -27.09 23.92
N TYR A 148 7.60 -25.90 24.40
CA TYR A 148 8.42 -24.70 24.28
C TYR A 148 9.27 -24.51 25.54
N GLN A 149 10.58 -24.66 25.39
CA GLN A 149 11.54 -24.44 26.48
C GLN A 149 12.19 -23.08 26.31
N ILE A 150 12.15 -22.26 27.36
CA ILE A 150 12.79 -20.94 27.36
C ILE A 150 14.30 -21.12 27.28
N VAL A 151 14.94 -20.47 26.31
CA VAL A 151 16.39 -20.47 26.13
C VAL A 151 17.01 -19.22 26.75
N LYS A 152 16.50 -18.04 26.38
CA LYS A 152 16.94 -16.75 26.91
C LYS A 152 15.89 -15.67 26.67
N ASP A 153 15.88 -14.68 27.53
CA ASP A 153 15.20 -13.40 27.30
C ASP A 153 16.11 -12.46 26.51
N ILE A 154 15.50 -11.64 25.67
CA ILE A 154 16.13 -10.69 24.77
C ILE A 154 15.41 -9.36 24.93
N ASP A 155 16.16 -8.28 25.10
CA ASP A 155 15.57 -6.95 25.14
C ASP A 155 14.81 -6.63 23.83
N GLY A 156 13.52 -6.29 23.95
CA GLY A 156 12.64 -6.00 22.82
C GLY A 156 12.64 -4.53 22.38
N ILE A 157 13.32 -3.64 23.12
CA ILE A 157 13.48 -2.23 22.72
C ILE A 157 14.11 -2.17 21.32
N ALA A 158 13.54 -1.30 20.48
CA ALA A 158 13.90 -1.13 19.07
C ALA A 158 13.62 -2.35 18.16
N VAL A 159 13.08 -3.45 18.66
CA VAL A 159 12.66 -4.62 17.86
C VAL A 159 11.15 -4.63 17.66
N VAL A 160 10.41 -4.42 18.74
CA VAL A 160 8.94 -4.48 18.79
C VAL A 160 8.40 -3.20 19.46
N PRO A 161 7.22 -2.68 19.06
CA PRO A 161 6.69 -1.44 19.61
C PRO A 161 6.19 -1.61 21.05
N PHE A 162 5.97 -0.47 21.71
CA PHE A 162 5.37 -0.39 23.05
C PHE A 162 3.85 -0.57 23.03
N ASP A 163 3.18 -0.09 21.97
CA ASP A 163 1.72 -0.18 21.79
C ASP A 163 1.40 -1.11 20.60
N PRO A 164 0.45 -2.05 20.72
CA PRO A 164 0.09 -2.96 19.62
C PRO A 164 -0.48 -2.28 18.38
N ARG A 165 -0.98 -1.04 18.52
CA ARG A 165 -1.53 -0.22 17.42
C ARG A 165 -0.44 0.42 16.56
N GLN A 166 0.82 0.39 17.01
CA GLN A 166 1.94 0.93 16.25
C GLN A 166 2.40 -0.05 15.19
N ASN A 167 2.62 0.48 13.99
CA ASN A 167 3.10 -0.29 12.86
C ASN A 167 4.58 -0.66 13.03
N THR A 168 4.87 -1.95 12.87
CA THR A 168 6.20 -2.52 13.00
C THR A 168 6.42 -3.58 11.94
N THR A 169 7.65 -3.66 11.46
CA THR A 169 8.09 -4.71 10.54
C THR A 169 9.52 -5.12 10.88
N ALA A 170 9.84 -6.39 10.67
CA ALA A 170 11.17 -6.88 10.93
C ALA A 170 11.47 -8.14 10.13
N VAL A 171 12.76 -8.36 9.86
CA VAL A 171 13.31 -9.50 9.16
C VAL A 171 14.38 -10.16 10.04
N TYR A 172 14.35 -11.48 10.12
CA TYR A 172 15.43 -12.27 10.70
C TYR A 172 16.31 -12.88 9.61
N LEU A 173 17.62 -12.69 9.72
CA LEU A 173 18.60 -13.31 8.84
C LEU A 173 19.26 -14.48 9.56
N SER A 174 18.96 -15.70 9.09
CA SER A 174 19.48 -16.93 9.69
C SER A 174 20.97 -17.14 9.48
N GLU A 175 21.52 -16.55 8.42
CA GLU A 175 22.93 -16.65 8.04
C GLU A 175 23.86 -15.87 8.97
N SER A 176 23.42 -14.70 9.45
CA SER A 176 24.16 -13.85 10.39
C SER A 176 23.64 -13.92 11.83
N ASP A 177 22.47 -14.55 12.04
CA ASP A 177 21.74 -14.57 13.31
C ASP A 177 21.46 -13.16 13.84
N GLU A 178 20.86 -12.32 12.99
CA GLU A 178 20.56 -10.91 13.25
C GLU A 178 19.09 -10.58 12.97
N LEU A 179 18.54 -9.63 13.72
CA LEU A 179 17.24 -9.03 13.45
C LEU A 179 17.41 -7.63 12.86
N TYR A 180 16.68 -7.35 11.79
CA TYR A 180 16.54 -6.04 11.19
C TYR A 180 15.11 -5.57 11.43
N SER A 181 14.91 -4.52 12.21
CA SER A 181 13.59 -4.02 12.60
C SER A 181 13.40 -2.57 12.19
N ALA A 182 12.17 -2.22 11.88
CA ALA A 182 11.73 -0.85 11.70
C ALA A 182 10.48 -0.61 12.55
N THR A 183 10.64 0.22 13.58
CA THR A 183 9.67 0.41 14.66
C THR A 183 9.95 1.73 15.40
N VAL A 184 9.33 1.92 16.56
CA VAL A 184 9.66 2.98 17.53
C VAL A 184 10.36 2.41 18.76
N ALA A 185 11.29 3.17 19.34
CA ALA A 185 12.15 2.72 20.44
C ALA A 185 11.76 3.30 21.82
N ASP A 186 10.70 4.10 21.92
CA ASP A 186 10.28 4.77 23.15
C ASP A 186 8.78 4.61 23.43
N PHE A 187 8.42 4.79 24.70
CA PHE A 187 7.04 4.69 25.18
C PHE A 187 6.06 5.65 24.48
N SER A 188 6.53 6.84 24.08
CA SER A 188 5.73 7.87 23.41
C SER A 188 5.68 7.77 21.89
N ALA A 189 6.36 6.78 21.28
CA ALA A 189 6.43 6.63 19.82
C ALA A 189 7.14 7.77 19.07
N THR A 190 7.98 8.55 19.76
CA THR A 190 8.66 9.73 19.20
C THR A 190 10.04 9.42 18.61
N LEU A 191 10.57 8.22 18.84
CA LEU A 191 11.88 7.77 18.38
C LEU A 191 11.74 6.61 17.38
N PRO A 192 11.30 6.88 16.14
CA PRO A 192 11.31 5.90 15.08
C PRO A 192 12.74 5.56 14.67
N LEU A 193 12.97 4.30 14.29
CA LEU A 193 14.28 3.88 13.82
C LEU A 193 14.22 2.65 12.92
N VAL A 194 15.25 2.52 12.08
CA VAL A 194 15.66 1.26 11.48
C VAL A 194 16.86 0.74 12.27
N PHE A 195 16.76 -0.48 12.77
CA PHE A 195 17.69 -1.06 13.73
C PHE A 195 18.15 -2.46 13.31
N ARG A 196 19.41 -2.78 13.61
CA ARG A 196 19.94 -4.14 13.60
C ARG A 196 20.27 -4.57 15.00
N LYS A 197 19.67 -5.68 15.43
CA LYS A 197 19.98 -6.37 16.68
C LYS A 197 20.77 -7.65 16.41
N PRO A 198 22.05 -7.72 16.78
CA PRO A 198 22.78 -8.98 16.76
C PRO A 198 22.23 -9.92 17.84
N LEU A 199 21.96 -11.19 17.49
CA LEU A 199 21.52 -12.21 18.45
C LEU A 199 22.66 -13.13 18.89
N SER A 200 23.64 -13.30 18.02
CA SER A 200 24.94 -13.93 18.27
C SER A 200 25.98 -13.38 17.28
N GLY A 201 27.25 -13.77 17.44
CA GLY A 201 28.34 -13.34 16.56
C GLY A 201 29.00 -12.01 16.96
N PRO A 202 29.98 -11.54 16.16
CA PRO A 202 30.79 -10.36 16.47
C PRO A 202 30.19 -9.04 15.95
N THR A 203 29.04 -9.09 15.28
CA THR A 203 28.45 -7.91 14.66
C THR A 203 27.90 -6.95 15.70
N THR A 204 28.00 -5.66 15.41
CA THR A 204 27.51 -4.60 16.28
C THR A 204 26.07 -4.23 15.93
N ALA A 205 25.36 -3.76 16.95
CA ALA A 205 24.07 -3.12 16.74
C ALA A 205 24.25 -1.86 15.89
N LEU A 206 23.35 -1.62 14.94
CA LEU A 206 23.34 -0.40 14.12
C LEU A 206 21.94 0.20 14.10
N ARG A 207 21.87 1.53 14.11
CA ARG A 207 20.62 2.29 14.12
C ARG A 207 20.70 3.51 13.23
N THR A 208 19.54 4.02 12.83
CA THR A 208 19.44 5.37 12.25
C THR A 208 19.78 6.43 13.31
N PRO A 209 20.25 7.61 12.88
CA PRO A 209 20.49 8.75 13.78
C PRO A 209 19.27 9.07 14.64
N ARG A 210 19.50 9.45 15.91
CA ARG A 210 18.44 9.88 16.82
C ARG A 210 18.05 11.33 16.53
N ASN A 211 16.75 11.64 16.64
CA ASN A 211 16.21 12.99 16.53
C ASN A 211 16.56 13.71 15.21
N ASP A 212 16.85 12.95 14.15
CA ASP A 212 17.11 13.50 12.82
C ASP A 212 15.88 13.33 11.92
N LEU A 213 15.08 14.40 11.87
CA LEU A 213 13.87 14.47 11.02
C LEU A 213 14.18 14.38 9.53
N LYS A 214 15.43 14.60 9.09
CA LYS A 214 15.80 14.36 7.68
C LYS A 214 15.91 12.86 7.41
N CYS A 215 16.39 12.10 8.38
CA CYS A 215 16.52 10.64 8.28
C CYS A 215 15.16 9.94 8.37
N LEU A 216 14.38 10.17 9.43
CA LEU A 216 13.05 9.60 9.63
C LEU A 216 12.15 10.63 10.32
N ASN A 217 10.96 10.88 9.78
CA ASN A 217 10.03 11.88 10.31
C ASN A 217 8.60 11.33 10.41
N ASP A 218 8.21 10.90 11.62
CA ASP A 218 6.91 10.25 11.88
C ASP A 218 6.58 9.11 10.87
N PRO A 219 7.45 8.10 10.73
CA PRO A 219 7.25 7.03 9.76
C PRO A 219 6.24 5.97 10.25
N GLN A 220 5.54 5.37 9.31
CA GLN A 220 4.62 4.24 9.48
C GLN A 220 5.11 3.07 8.63
N PHE A 221 5.75 2.08 9.26
CA PHE A 221 6.39 0.94 8.56
C PHE A 221 5.41 -0.17 8.21
N VAL A 222 5.28 -0.50 6.94
CA VAL A 222 4.25 -1.45 6.44
C VAL A 222 4.80 -2.81 6.02
N ALA A 223 6.05 -2.87 5.56
CA ALA A 223 6.68 -4.13 5.15
C ALA A 223 8.21 -4.05 5.20
N SER A 224 8.85 -5.22 5.32
CA SER A 224 10.30 -5.37 5.16
C SER A 224 10.63 -6.76 4.64
N PHE A 225 11.69 -6.85 3.86
CA PHE A 225 12.21 -8.11 3.33
C PHE A 225 13.68 -7.94 2.94
N ALA A 226 14.41 -9.06 2.90
CA ALA A 226 15.79 -9.09 2.48
C ALA A 226 15.92 -9.59 1.04
N GLU A 227 16.74 -8.91 0.24
CA GLU A 227 17.01 -9.28 -1.14
C GLU A 227 18.49 -9.02 -1.44
N GLN A 228 19.17 -10.01 -2.01
CA GLN A 228 20.61 -9.96 -2.31
C GLN A 228 21.42 -9.51 -1.06
N ASN A 229 22.16 -8.40 -1.19
CA ASN A 229 23.06 -7.86 -0.16
C ASN A 229 22.41 -6.83 0.77
N SER A 230 21.09 -6.64 0.67
CA SER A 230 20.39 -5.56 1.38
C SER A 230 19.09 -6.01 2.04
N VAL A 231 18.65 -5.20 3.00
CA VAL A 231 17.33 -5.29 3.62
C VAL A 231 16.56 -4.03 3.25
N TYR A 232 15.33 -4.22 2.78
CA TYR A 232 14.44 -3.15 2.34
C TYR A 232 13.31 -2.94 3.34
N PHE A 233 12.91 -1.69 3.52
CA PHE A 233 11.82 -1.28 4.40
C PHE A 233 10.87 -0.36 3.64
N TRP A 234 9.58 -0.68 3.66
CA TRP A 234 8.53 0.06 3.00
C TRP A 234 7.69 0.78 4.04
N PHE A 235 7.49 2.08 3.85
CA PHE A 235 6.83 2.93 4.84
C PHE A 235 6.32 4.22 4.22
N ARG A 236 5.55 4.99 4.98
CA ARG A 236 5.26 6.40 4.68
C ARG A 236 5.78 7.27 5.81
N GLU A 237 6.14 8.51 5.53
CA GLU A 237 6.61 9.46 6.53
C GLU A 237 6.19 10.88 6.16
N THR A 238 6.26 11.82 7.11
CA THR A 238 6.13 13.24 6.82
C THR A 238 7.36 13.74 6.05
N ALA A 239 7.15 14.22 4.82
CA ALA A 239 8.20 14.60 3.90
C ALA A 239 8.92 15.87 4.34
N ALA A 240 10.15 15.73 4.83
CA ALA A 240 11.02 16.86 5.19
C ALA A 240 11.38 17.74 3.98
N GLU A 241 11.33 17.18 2.77
CA GLU A 241 11.60 17.91 1.53
C GLU A 241 10.40 18.66 0.93
N TYR A 242 9.24 18.60 1.59
CA TYR A 242 8.05 19.31 1.16
C TYR A 242 8.17 20.80 1.51
N ASN A 243 8.48 21.63 0.50
CA ASN A 243 8.73 23.06 0.67
C ASN A 243 7.47 23.96 0.57
N ASN A 244 6.28 23.39 0.39
CA ASN A 244 5.04 24.18 0.33
C ASN A 244 4.46 24.37 1.74
N CYS A 245 3.48 25.28 1.88
CA CYS A 245 2.76 25.45 3.13
C CYS A 245 2.11 24.14 3.59
N GLY A 246 2.25 23.83 4.89
CA GLY A 246 1.68 22.64 5.52
C GLY A 246 2.66 21.47 5.58
N THR A 247 2.10 20.28 5.76
CA THR A 247 2.83 19.01 5.79
C THR A 247 2.32 18.11 4.67
N ALA A 248 3.20 17.30 4.11
CA ALA A 248 2.82 16.25 3.17
C ALA A 248 3.41 14.93 3.64
N VAL A 249 2.66 13.85 3.48
CA VAL A 249 3.15 12.49 3.68
C VAL A 249 3.64 11.97 2.34
N PHE A 250 4.79 11.29 2.32
CA PHE A 250 5.27 10.53 1.15
C PHE A 250 5.54 9.08 1.52
N SER A 251 5.20 8.19 0.59
CA SER A 251 5.59 6.78 0.65
C SER A 251 7.04 6.60 0.21
N ARG A 252 7.73 5.68 0.88
CA ARG A 252 9.16 5.45 0.79
C ARG A 252 9.48 3.96 0.72
N VAL A 253 10.57 3.68 0.05
CA VAL A 253 11.39 2.49 0.27
C VAL A 253 12.73 2.94 0.83
N ALA A 254 13.20 2.30 1.89
CA ALA A 254 14.56 2.45 2.41
C ALA A 254 15.34 1.15 2.27
N ARG A 255 16.67 1.27 2.27
CA ARG A 255 17.62 0.18 2.16
C ARG A 255 18.71 0.33 3.21
N VAL A 256 19.17 -0.79 3.75
CA VAL A 256 20.47 -0.93 4.45
C VAL A 256 21.24 -2.13 3.90
N CYS A 257 22.56 -2.08 3.94
CA CYS A 257 23.41 -3.19 3.52
C CYS A 257 23.61 -4.19 4.67
N LYS A 258 23.52 -5.49 4.36
CA LYS A 258 23.78 -6.57 5.32
C LYS A 258 25.23 -6.55 5.83
N SER A 259 26.17 -6.12 4.98
CA SER A 259 27.60 -6.06 5.30
C SER A 259 28.02 -4.84 6.11
N ASP A 260 27.14 -3.86 6.34
CA ASP A 260 27.48 -2.61 7.02
C ASP A 260 27.95 -2.88 8.46
N GLN A 261 29.14 -2.39 8.80
CA GLN A 261 29.76 -2.52 10.12
C GLN A 261 29.71 -1.21 10.92
N GLY A 262 29.02 -0.19 10.41
CA GLY A 262 29.02 1.15 10.95
C GLY A 262 30.27 1.93 10.59
N ASP A 263 30.45 3.05 11.28
CA ASP A 263 31.59 3.97 11.19
C ASP A 263 32.81 3.42 11.96
N TYR A 264 34.01 3.94 11.69
CA TYR A 264 35.22 3.63 12.45
C TYR A 264 35.15 4.16 13.90
N ARG A 265 34.34 5.18 14.15
CA ARG A 265 34.13 5.77 15.48
C ARG A 265 33.38 4.78 16.38
N THR A 266 34.09 4.28 17.39
CA THR A 266 33.66 3.22 18.32
C THR A 266 32.35 3.49 19.06
N ASP A 267 32.00 4.76 19.20
CA ASP A 267 30.88 5.31 19.96
C ASP A 267 29.68 5.66 19.04
N THR A 268 29.75 5.32 17.75
CA THR A 268 28.66 5.55 16.80
C THR A 268 28.13 4.24 16.19
N ASP A 269 27.07 3.71 16.79
CA ASP A 269 26.28 2.60 16.25
C ASP A 269 25.38 3.03 15.09
N THR A 270 25.88 3.82 14.14
CA THR A 270 25.06 4.44 13.07
C THR A 270 25.31 3.79 11.73
N TRP A 271 24.23 3.55 10.98
CA TRP A 271 24.32 3.08 9.59
C TRP A 271 25.18 3.98 8.71
N THR A 272 25.99 3.36 7.85
CA THR A 272 26.72 4.03 6.76
C THR A 272 26.08 3.76 5.39
N SER A 273 25.10 2.86 5.35
CA SER A 273 24.39 2.40 4.14
C SER A 273 22.90 2.73 4.10
N PHE A 274 22.37 3.45 5.09
CA PHE A 274 20.94 3.80 5.12
C PHE A 274 20.62 4.86 4.06
N LEU A 275 19.81 4.47 3.08
CA LEU A 275 19.26 5.34 2.04
C LEU A 275 17.75 5.15 1.93
N LYS A 276 17.03 6.18 1.48
CA LYS A 276 15.59 6.13 1.19
C LYS A 276 15.24 6.84 -0.11
N ALA A 277 14.26 6.31 -0.83
CA ALA A 277 13.73 6.88 -2.06
C ALA A 277 12.21 7.01 -1.97
N ARG A 278 11.64 7.98 -2.67
CA ARG A 278 10.18 8.15 -2.78
C ARG A 278 9.59 7.05 -3.67
N LEU A 279 8.42 6.53 -3.33
CA LEU A 279 7.62 5.68 -4.21
C LEU A 279 6.61 6.55 -4.98
N ASN A 280 6.57 6.42 -6.30
CA ASN A 280 5.63 7.16 -7.13
C ASN A 280 4.41 6.29 -7.49
N CYS A 281 3.30 6.50 -6.79
CA CYS A 281 1.98 5.95 -7.15
C CYS A 281 1.06 7.13 -7.51
N SER A 282 0.96 7.45 -8.80
CA SER A 282 0.21 8.63 -9.26
C SER A 282 -0.53 8.40 -10.57
N LEU A 283 -1.72 8.99 -10.72
CA LEU A 283 -2.37 9.09 -12.02
C LEU A 283 -1.55 9.98 -12.96
N PRO A 284 -1.40 9.59 -14.24
CA PRO A 284 -0.71 10.40 -15.23
C PRO A 284 -1.52 11.67 -15.55
N GLY A 285 -0.83 12.72 -15.96
CA GLY A 285 -1.42 14.00 -16.36
C GLY A 285 -0.41 15.14 -16.22
N ASP A 286 -0.78 16.33 -16.71
CA ASP A 286 0.06 17.54 -16.59
C ASP A 286 0.34 17.89 -15.12
N VAL A 287 -0.64 17.64 -14.26
CA VAL A 287 -0.51 17.71 -12.79
C VAL A 287 -0.91 16.33 -12.23
N PRO A 288 0.06 15.45 -11.94
CA PRO A 288 -0.23 14.11 -11.45
C PRO A 288 -0.99 14.12 -10.12
N PHE A 289 -1.97 13.24 -9.97
CA PHE A 289 -2.66 13.02 -8.70
C PHE A 289 -1.98 11.87 -7.94
N TYR A 290 -1.51 12.12 -6.73
CA TYR A 290 -0.68 11.18 -5.97
C TYR A 290 -1.45 10.45 -4.86
N PHE A 291 -1.25 9.13 -4.78
CA PHE A 291 -1.64 8.30 -3.64
C PHE A 291 -0.40 8.10 -2.77
N ASN A 292 -0.21 8.99 -1.80
CA ASN A 292 1.04 9.08 -1.06
C ASN A 292 1.10 8.24 0.21
N GLU A 293 0.00 7.62 0.66
CA GLU A 293 -0.04 6.90 1.93
C GLU A 293 -0.09 5.38 1.73
N ILE A 294 1.08 4.75 1.60
CA ILE A 294 1.19 3.28 1.53
C ILE A 294 0.62 2.66 2.81
N GLN A 295 -0.25 1.67 2.68
CA GLN A 295 -0.85 0.95 3.81
C GLN A 295 -0.33 -0.49 3.94
N SER A 296 0.00 -1.12 2.82
CA SER A 296 0.46 -2.50 2.76
C SER A 296 1.30 -2.71 1.51
N ALA A 297 2.25 -3.64 1.59
CA ALA A 297 3.02 -4.11 0.45
C ALA A 297 3.08 -5.64 0.48
N SER A 298 3.06 -6.25 -0.70
CA SER A 298 3.29 -7.67 -0.87
C SER A 298 4.75 -8.01 -0.55
N GLU A 299 5.01 -9.31 -0.42
CA GLU A 299 6.37 -9.82 -0.62
C GLU A 299 6.80 -9.61 -2.09
N VAL A 300 8.09 -9.80 -2.37
CA VAL A 300 8.58 -9.76 -3.76
C VAL A 300 7.98 -10.95 -4.51
N VAL A 301 7.21 -10.68 -5.55
CA VAL A 301 6.59 -11.70 -6.39
C VAL A 301 7.29 -11.77 -7.73
N MET A 302 7.49 -12.99 -8.22
CA MET A 302 7.94 -13.24 -9.58
C MET A 302 6.71 -13.31 -10.48
N SER A 303 6.58 -12.34 -11.39
CA SER A 303 5.53 -12.29 -12.40
C SER A 303 6.11 -12.69 -13.76
N ASP A 304 5.42 -13.55 -14.49
CA ASP A 304 5.80 -13.96 -15.85
C ASP A 304 4.82 -13.48 -16.93
N GLN A 305 3.94 -12.53 -16.58
CA GLN A 305 2.93 -11.97 -17.47
C GLN A 305 3.47 -11.01 -18.54
N HIS A 306 4.70 -10.50 -18.36
CA HIS A 306 5.16 -9.30 -19.05
C HIS A 306 6.36 -9.55 -20.00
N GLY A 307 6.33 -10.65 -20.74
CA GLY A 307 7.37 -11.00 -21.72
C GLY A 307 8.65 -11.61 -21.13
N GLY A 308 8.68 -11.83 -19.82
CA GLY A 308 9.77 -12.45 -19.07
C GLY A 308 9.51 -12.39 -17.56
N PRO A 309 10.33 -13.06 -16.73
CA PRO A 309 10.21 -12.99 -15.28
C PRO A 309 10.61 -11.61 -14.77
N VAL A 310 9.72 -10.95 -14.03
CA VAL A 310 9.95 -9.64 -13.41
C VAL A 310 9.67 -9.73 -11.91
N SER A 311 10.57 -9.19 -11.09
CA SER A 311 10.43 -9.11 -9.63
C SER A 311 9.66 -7.86 -9.24
N LEU A 312 8.40 -8.04 -8.83
CA LEU A 312 7.50 -6.94 -8.51
C LEU A 312 7.12 -6.93 -7.02
N VAL A 313 6.87 -5.73 -6.50
CA VAL A 313 6.19 -5.52 -5.21
C VAL A 313 4.91 -4.75 -5.49
N TYR A 314 3.77 -5.36 -5.17
CA TYR A 314 2.47 -4.71 -5.26
C TYR A 314 2.16 -4.05 -3.92
N ALA A 315 1.70 -2.80 -3.94
CA ALA A 315 1.43 -2.05 -2.72
C ALA A 315 0.12 -1.25 -2.83
N VAL A 316 -0.55 -1.16 -1.68
CA VAL A 316 -1.79 -0.41 -1.48
C VAL A 316 -1.46 0.98 -0.99
N PHE A 317 -2.07 2.00 -1.60
CA PHE A 317 -1.91 3.40 -1.25
C PHE A 317 -3.27 4.05 -1.06
N ASN A 318 -3.35 4.98 -0.10
CA ASN A 318 -4.52 5.80 0.12
C ASN A 318 -4.21 7.28 -0.09
N THR A 319 -5.27 8.06 -0.27
CA THR A 319 -5.25 9.50 -0.05
C THR A 319 -5.28 9.82 1.45
N PRO A 320 -4.79 11.01 1.86
CA PRO A 320 -4.91 11.48 3.24
C PRO A 320 -6.37 11.56 3.70
N SER A 321 -6.59 11.40 5.00
CA SER A 321 -7.93 11.47 5.61
C SER A 321 -8.63 12.83 5.46
N SER A 322 -7.87 13.89 5.21
CA SER A 322 -8.37 15.24 4.92
C SER A 322 -8.77 15.47 3.46
N ALA A 323 -8.47 14.54 2.57
CA ALA A 323 -8.80 14.59 1.15
C ALA A 323 -10.01 13.69 0.82
N LEU A 324 -10.43 13.69 -0.44
CA LEU A 324 -11.40 12.70 -0.94
C LEU A 324 -10.85 11.30 -0.70
N ARG A 325 -11.63 10.44 -0.02
CA ARG A 325 -11.25 9.04 0.25
C ARG A 325 -11.12 8.29 -1.06
N ALA A 326 -9.89 7.92 -1.38
CA ALA A 326 -9.57 7.11 -2.54
C ALA A 326 -8.40 6.18 -2.21
N SER A 327 -8.37 5.05 -2.90
CA SER A 327 -7.34 4.03 -2.77
C SER A 327 -6.80 3.65 -4.13
N ALA A 328 -5.56 3.19 -4.15
CA ALA A 328 -4.89 2.73 -5.35
C ALA A 328 -4.01 1.52 -5.07
N VAL A 329 -3.78 0.71 -6.10
CA VAL A 329 -2.75 -0.33 -6.09
C VAL A 329 -1.73 -0.03 -7.18
N CYS A 330 -0.47 0.04 -6.78
CA CYS A 330 0.67 0.24 -7.68
C CYS A 330 1.64 -0.93 -7.57
N ALA A 331 2.44 -1.16 -8.61
CA ALA A 331 3.50 -2.15 -8.60
C ALA A 331 4.85 -1.48 -8.81
N PHE A 332 5.89 -2.02 -8.19
CA PHE A 332 7.25 -1.48 -8.29
C PHE A 332 8.21 -2.59 -8.67
N ASN A 333 9.06 -2.33 -9.65
CA ASN A 333 10.09 -3.26 -10.08
C ASN A 333 11.31 -3.16 -9.14
N MET A 334 11.73 -4.30 -8.59
CA MET A 334 12.89 -4.34 -7.70
C MET A 334 14.20 -3.96 -8.42
N ASP A 335 14.29 -4.11 -9.74
CA ASP A 335 15.43 -3.63 -10.52
C ASP A 335 15.51 -2.09 -10.54
N ASP A 336 14.36 -1.41 -10.66
CA ASP A 336 14.29 0.05 -10.62
C ASP A 336 14.64 0.57 -9.22
N VAL A 337 14.14 -0.11 -8.17
CA VAL A 337 14.49 0.19 -6.77
C VAL A 337 16.01 0.09 -6.57
N ARG A 338 16.65 -0.99 -7.04
CA ARG A 338 18.10 -1.19 -6.94
C ARG A 338 18.87 -0.14 -7.72
N SER A 339 18.49 0.10 -8.97
CA SER A 339 19.13 1.08 -9.86
C SER A 339 19.14 2.48 -9.26
N ILE A 340 18.03 2.91 -8.64
CA ILE A 340 17.93 4.22 -7.98
C ILE A 340 18.94 4.33 -6.83
N PHE A 341 19.07 3.31 -5.98
CA PHE A 341 20.03 3.35 -4.89
C PHE A 341 21.49 3.32 -5.38
N GLU A 342 21.79 2.45 -6.35
CA GLU A 342 23.15 2.23 -6.86
C GLU A 342 23.66 3.36 -7.76
N THR A 343 22.77 4.02 -8.52
CA THR A 343 23.20 4.97 -9.57
C THR A 343 22.54 6.34 -9.48
N GLY A 344 21.42 6.47 -8.76
CA GLY A 344 20.63 7.69 -8.72
C GLY A 344 21.33 8.88 -8.04
N PRO A 345 20.90 10.13 -8.29
CA PRO A 345 21.40 11.29 -7.58
C PRO A 345 20.85 11.35 -6.15
N PHE A 346 21.62 11.96 -5.25
CA PHE A 346 21.14 12.29 -3.91
C PHE A 346 20.30 13.57 -3.96
N LYS A 347 19.37 13.73 -3.02
CA LYS A 347 18.57 14.94 -2.85
C LYS A 347 19.04 15.70 -1.62
N ALA A 348 19.42 16.95 -1.79
CA ALA A 348 19.99 17.76 -0.73
C ALA A 348 19.46 19.19 -0.71
N GLN A 349 19.42 19.77 0.49
CA GLN A 349 19.05 21.16 0.72
C GLN A 349 20.27 21.92 1.23
N ARG A 350 20.68 22.99 0.55
CA ARG A 350 21.87 23.78 0.95
C ARG A 350 21.67 24.55 2.26
N SER A 351 20.48 25.12 2.45
CA SER A 351 20.03 25.80 3.66
C SER A 351 18.56 25.46 3.91
N SER A 352 18.04 25.70 5.12
CA SER A 352 16.63 25.46 5.47
C SER A 352 15.61 26.17 4.57
N SER A 353 16.01 27.26 3.93
CA SER A 353 15.19 28.04 2.99
C SER A 353 15.43 27.70 1.51
N SER A 354 16.43 26.89 1.18
CA SER A 354 16.77 26.55 -0.20
C SER A 354 15.85 25.46 -0.77
N ALA A 355 15.74 25.42 -2.11
CA ALA A 355 15.15 24.28 -2.78
C ALA A 355 15.99 23.00 -2.58
N TRP A 356 15.33 21.85 -2.56
CA TRP A 356 16.00 20.55 -2.59
C TRP A 356 16.44 20.22 -4.00
N LEU A 357 17.75 20.07 -4.20
CA LEU A 357 18.38 19.89 -5.52
C LEU A 357 19.12 18.55 -5.60
N PRO A 358 19.32 18.02 -6.82
CA PRO A 358 20.10 16.80 -7.02
C PRO A 358 21.59 17.05 -6.80
N ILE A 359 22.26 16.10 -6.16
CA ILE A 359 23.72 15.94 -6.15
C ILE A 359 24.05 14.76 -7.06
N TYR A 360 24.68 15.08 -8.20
CA TYR A 360 25.07 14.09 -9.20
C TYR A 360 26.42 13.45 -8.89
N LYS A 361 26.67 12.32 -9.57
CA LYS A 361 27.85 11.47 -9.38
C LYS A 361 29.20 12.22 -9.35
N SER A 362 29.39 13.24 -10.20
CA SER A 362 30.65 14.00 -10.28
C SER A 362 31.00 14.78 -9.01
N SER A 363 30.02 15.01 -8.12
CA SER A 363 30.19 15.75 -6.87
C SER A 363 30.17 14.83 -5.64
N LEU A 364 30.13 13.51 -5.83
CA LEU A 364 30.14 12.54 -4.74
C LEU A 364 31.58 12.15 -4.40
N PRO A 365 31.89 11.93 -3.11
CA PRO A 365 33.14 11.30 -2.72
C PRO A 365 33.17 9.82 -3.16
N GLU A 366 34.37 9.24 -3.27
CA GLU A 366 34.57 7.84 -3.67
C GLU A 366 35.13 7.00 -2.50
N PRO A 367 34.66 5.75 -2.29
CA PRO A 367 33.57 5.10 -3.02
C PRO A 367 32.23 5.79 -2.77
N ARG A 368 31.29 5.62 -3.70
CA ARG A 368 29.95 6.21 -3.62
C ARG A 368 29.31 5.98 -2.23
N PRO A 369 28.83 7.05 -1.57
CA PRO A 369 28.17 6.95 -0.28
C PRO A 369 26.95 6.03 -0.31
N GLY A 370 26.76 5.22 0.74
CA GLY A 370 25.58 4.36 0.89
C GLY A 370 25.65 3.00 0.17
N ASP A 371 26.66 2.76 -0.67
CA ASP A 371 26.87 1.47 -1.32
C ASP A 371 27.36 0.41 -0.33
N CYS A 372 27.07 -0.87 -0.65
CA CYS A 372 27.48 -1.97 0.21
C CYS A 372 29.00 -2.20 0.10
N SER A 373 29.73 -1.76 1.13
CA SER A 373 31.16 -2.03 1.28
C SER A 373 31.40 -3.34 2.03
N ALA A 374 32.51 -4.02 1.69
CA ALA A 374 33.00 -5.16 2.45
C ALA A 374 33.51 -4.75 3.85
N ASN A 375 34.01 -3.52 4.00
CA ASN A 375 34.43 -2.95 5.28
C ASN A 375 34.04 -1.47 5.37
N SER A 376 32.87 -1.18 5.93
CA SER A 376 32.39 0.20 6.09
C SER A 376 33.23 1.02 7.07
N LYS A 377 33.95 0.39 8.00
CA LYS A 377 34.88 1.07 8.92
C LYS A 377 36.14 1.60 8.24
N ALA A 378 36.42 1.16 7.01
CA ALA A 378 37.54 1.67 6.21
C ALA A 378 37.14 2.83 5.28
N LEU A 379 35.88 3.27 5.32
CA LEU A 379 35.42 4.40 4.51
C LEU A 379 36.06 5.71 4.98
N ALA A 380 36.38 6.58 4.04
CA ALA A 380 36.95 7.89 4.32
C ALA A 380 35.95 8.82 5.03
N ASP A 381 36.47 9.77 5.80
CA ASP A 381 35.67 10.71 6.60
C ASP A 381 34.69 11.54 5.77
N ASP A 382 35.07 11.91 4.55
CA ASP A 382 34.22 12.66 3.62
C ASP A 382 33.01 11.83 3.18
N VAL A 383 33.18 10.55 2.85
CA VAL A 383 32.10 9.59 2.54
C VAL A 383 31.14 9.43 3.72
N ILE A 384 31.67 9.18 4.92
CA ILE A 384 30.87 9.04 6.15
C ILE A 384 30.11 10.34 6.47
N SER A 385 30.78 11.48 6.35
CA SER A 385 30.15 12.78 6.57
C SER A 385 29.06 13.08 5.55
N PHE A 386 29.22 12.60 4.31
CA PHE A 386 28.25 12.78 3.25
C PHE A 386 26.97 11.99 3.52
N VAL A 387 27.06 10.67 3.78
CA VAL A 387 25.87 9.82 3.96
C VAL A 387 25.05 10.21 5.18
N ARG A 388 25.71 10.69 6.25
CA ARG A 388 25.02 11.21 7.45
C ARG A 388 24.18 12.46 7.16
N ARG A 389 24.58 13.29 6.19
CA ARG A 389 23.85 14.51 5.80
C ARG A 389 22.85 14.26 4.67
N HIS A 390 23.06 13.21 3.88
CA HIS A 390 22.32 12.92 2.66
C HIS A 390 21.94 11.43 2.60
N ASN A 391 20.69 11.13 2.99
CA ASN A 391 20.12 9.78 2.93
C ASN A 391 18.93 9.67 1.97
N LEU A 392 18.49 10.78 1.36
CA LEU A 392 17.34 10.82 0.46
C LEU A 392 17.80 10.82 -1.00
N MET A 393 17.22 9.93 -1.81
CA MET A 393 17.42 9.91 -3.26
C MET A 393 16.55 10.96 -3.96
N TYR A 394 17.07 11.52 -5.05
CA TYR A 394 16.36 12.54 -5.84
C TYR A 394 15.21 11.94 -6.65
N ASP A 395 15.48 10.85 -7.35
CA ASP A 395 14.51 10.17 -8.18
C ASP A 395 13.53 9.36 -7.32
N ALA A 396 12.26 9.38 -7.73
CA ALA A 396 11.25 8.51 -7.17
C ALA A 396 11.24 7.19 -7.95
N VAL A 397 11.01 6.08 -7.24
CA VAL A 397 10.79 4.77 -7.86
C VAL A 397 9.51 4.87 -8.70
N PRO A 398 9.59 4.67 -10.02
CA PRO A 398 8.42 4.74 -10.88
C PRO A 398 7.49 3.57 -10.59
N ASN A 399 6.20 3.78 -10.82
CA ASN A 399 5.26 2.67 -10.92
C ASN A 399 5.59 1.87 -12.19
N TYR A 400 5.64 0.54 -12.06
CA TYR A 400 5.93 -0.37 -13.15
C TYR A 400 4.98 -0.21 -14.35
N PHE A 401 3.71 0.13 -14.10
CA PHE A 401 2.69 0.31 -15.13
C PHE A 401 2.53 1.77 -15.62
N ASP A 402 3.42 2.68 -15.19
CA ASP A 402 3.36 4.15 -15.40
C ASP A 402 2.09 4.85 -14.84
N GLN A 403 1.14 4.09 -14.32
CA GLN A 403 -0.10 4.53 -13.68
C GLN A 403 -0.61 3.45 -12.71
N PRO A 404 -1.45 3.76 -11.72
CA PRO A 404 -1.99 2.76 -10.81
C PRO A 404 -2.71 1.64 -11.55
N LEU A 405 -2.51 0.41 -11.09
CA LEU A 405 -3.18 -0.77 -11.62
C LEU A 405 -4.68 -0.75 -11.26
N ILE A 406 -4.98 -0.30 -10.04
CA ILE A 406 -6.34 -0.16 -9.50
C ILE A 406 -6.48 1.24 -8.94
N VAL A 407 -7.63 1.87 -9.17
CA VAL A 407 -8.04 3.12 -8.54
C VAL A 407 -9.48 2.93 -8.05
N ASP A 408 -9.72 3.13 -6.76
CA ASP A 408 -11.06 3.16 -6.18
C ASP A 408 -11.34 4.56 -5.63
N THR A 409 -12.42 5.17 -6.11
CA THR A 409 -12.90 6.49 -5.66
C THR A 409 -14.32 6.44 -5.11
N ASN A 410 -14.84 5.26 -4.79
CA ASN A 410 -16.22 5.07 -4.35
C ASN A 410 -16.46 5.67 -2.95
N GLY A 411 -15.39 5.83 -2.15
CA GLY A 411 -15.44 6.47 -0.84
C GLY A 411 -16.12 5.66 0.27
N GLU A 412 -16.72 4.52 -0.06
CA GLU A 412 -17.38 3.61 0.87
C GLU A 412 -16.39 2.97 1.86
N TYR A 413 -15.20 2.64 1.38
CA TYR A 413 -14.13 2.00 2.13
C TYR A 413 -12.76 2.44 1.60
N GLN A 414 -11.72 2.11 2.36
CA GLN A 414 -10.33 2.24 1.92
C GLN A 414 -9.66 0.87 1.91
N PHE A 415 -8.71 0.69 0.99
CA PHE A 415 -7.87 -0.49 0.95
C PHE A 415 -6.90 -0.51 2.15
N THR A 416 -6.67 -1.68 2.72
CA THR A 416 -5.88 -1.88 3.95
C THR A 416 -4.77 -2.91 3.80
N ALA A 417 -4.98 -3.97 3.04
CA ALA A 417 -4.06 -5.11 2.92
C ALA A 417 -4.03 -5.64 1.49
N ILE A 418 -2.92 -6.27 1.11
CA ILE A 418 -2.79 -6.94 -0.19
C ILE A 418 -2.13 -8.31 -0.06
N ALA A 419 -2.63 -9.27 -0.84
CA ALA A 419 -1.94 -10.52 -1.12
C ALA A 419 -1.99 -10.81 -2.61
N VAL A 420 -0.97 -11.49 -3.14
CA VAL A 420 -0.83 -11.76 -4.56
C VAL A 420 -0.57 -13.24 -4.76
N HIS A 421 -1.33 -13.87 -5.65
CA HIS A 421 -1.01 -15.18 -6.19
C HIS A 421 -0.48 -14.95 -7.60
N SER A 422 0.85 -15.04 -7.77
CA SER A 422 1.48 -14.71 -9.04
C SER A 422 1.45 -15.87 -10.04
N SER A 423 1.48 -15.55 -11.33
CA SER A 423 1.66 -16.50 -12.44
C SER A 423 0.61 -17.65 -12.49
N VAL A 424 -0.63 -17.37 -12.09
CA VAL A 424 -1.76 -18.32 -12.16
C VAL A 424 -2.01 -18.69 -13.62
N THR A 425 -1.80 -19.96 -13.96
CA THR A 425 -1.90 -20.44 -15.34
C THR A 425 -3.33 -20.86 -15.69
N THR A 426 -3.82 -20.35 -16.82
CA THR A 426 -5.14 -20.64 -17.41
C THR A 426 -5.11 -21.86 -18.33
N VAL A 427 -6.27 -22.33 -18.81
CA VAL A 427 -6.35 -23.39 -19.84
C VAL A 427 -5.50 -23.04 -21.06
N GLY A 428 -5.60 -21.79 -21.52
CA GLY A 428 -4.89 -21.28 -22.69
C GLY A 428 -3.39 -21.03 -22.46
N LYS A 429 -2.82 -21.50 -21.34
CA LYS A 429 -1.41 -21.31 -20.94
C LYS A 429 -1.00 -19.85 -20.74
N GLN A 430 -1.94 -18.92 -20.78
CA GLN A 430 -1.73 -17.54 -20.32
C GLN A 430 -1.64 -17.53 -18.80
N ARG A 431 -0.88 -16.58 -18.26
CA ARG A 431 -0.67 -16.45 -16.83
C ARG A 431 -1.11 -15.09 -16.34
N TYR A 432 -1.64 -15.08 -15.13
CA TYR A 432 -2.18 -13.90 -14.48
C TYR A 432 -1.74 -13.82 -13.02
N ASP A 433 -1.38 -12.63 -12.58
CA ASP A 433 -1.24 -12.31 -11.16
C ASP A 433 -2.63 -11.94 -10.65
N VAL A 434 -3.08 -12.68 -9.64
CA VAL A 434 -4.36 -12.45 -8.99
C VAL A 434 -4.10 -11.67 -7.71
N LEU A 435 -4.69 -10.49 -7.61
CA LEU A 435 -4.52 -9.59 -6.48
C LEU A 435 -5.75 -9.67 -5.57
N PHE A 436 -5.53 -9.89 -4.29
CA PHE A 436 -6.55 -9.83 -3.25
C PHE A 436 -6.31 -8.59 -2.41
N VAL A 437 -7.32 -7.73 -2.30
CA VAL A 437 -7.23 -6.45 -1.59
C VAL A 437 -8.27 -6.41 -0.48
N GLY A 438 -7.82 -6.20 0.75
CA GLY A 438 -8.69 -6.07 1.92
C GLY A 438 -9.14 -4.63 2.13
N THR A 439 -10.28 -4.44 2.79
CA THR A 439 -10.84 -3.12 3.10
C THR A 439 -10.97 -2.86 4.60
N ASP A 440 -11.09 -1.59 4.95
CA ASP A 440 -11.45 -1.13 6.30
C ASP A 440 -12.91 -1.44 6.69
N SER A 441 -13.71 -1.95 5.75
CA SER A 441 -15.10 -2.37 5.94
C SER A 441 -15.29 -3.89 6.02
N GLY A 442 -14.21 -4.67 6.11
CA GLY A 442 -14.27 -6.13 6.25
C GLY A 442 -14.60 -6.90 4.96
N SER A 443 -14.36 -6.28 3.80
CA SER A 443 -14.52 -6.90 2.49
C SER A 443 -13.17 -7.25 1.87
N VAL A 444 -13.17 -8.21 0.96
CA VAL A 444 -12.02 -8.56 0.13
C VAL A 444 -12.41 -8.47 -1.34
N LEU A 445 -11.62 -7.75 -2.11
CA LEU A 445 -11.76 -7.58 -3.54
C LEU A 445 -10.71 -8.41 -4.27
N LYS A 446 -11.09 -9.01 -5.39
CA LYS A 446 -10.21 -9.80 -6.24
C LYS A 446 -10.06 -9.14 -7.59
N PHE A 447 -8.82 -8.86 -7.97
CA PHE A 447 -8.49 -8.19 -9.23
C PHE A 447 -7.55 -9.02 -10.09
N VAL A 448 -7.67 -8.83 -11.40
CA VAL A 448 -6.74 -9.35 -12.41
C VAL A 448 -6.48 -8.26 -13.43
N ASN A 449 -5.22 -8.01 -13.77
CA ASN A 449 -4.87 -7.21 -14.94
C ASN A 449 -4.88 -8.11 -16.17
N VAL A 450 -5.78 -7.84 -17.13
CA VAL A 450 -5.96 -8.73 -18.27
C VAL A 450 -5.04 -8.40 -19.45
N GLU A 451 -4.40 -7.23 -19.41
CA GLU A 451 -3.44 -6.77 -20.41
C GLU A 451 -2.00 -7.08 -20.00
N GLY A 452 -1.18 -7.45 -20.99
CA GLY A 452 0.25 -7.67 -20.82
C GLY A 452 1.08 -6.40 -21.05
N ASP A 453 2.41 -6.55 -21.09
CA ASP A 453 3.34 -5.51 -21.58
C ASP A 453 3.15 -4.12 -20.95
N ARG A 454 3.10 -4.06 -19.61
CA ARG A 454 2.91 -2.83 -18.80
C ARG A 454 1.61 -2.04 -19.07
N ARG A 455 0.70 -2.56 -19.90
CA ARG A 455 -0.63 -1.97 -20.09
C ARG A 455 -1.54 -2.35 -18.94
N VAL A 456 -2.50 -1.47 -18.66
CA VAL A 456 -3.44 -1.63 -17.55
C VAL A 456 -4.85 -1.72 -18.09
N ASN A 457 -5.46 -2.88 -17.90
CA ASN A 457 -6.89 -3.12 -18.04
C ASN A 457 -7.28 -4.08 -16.93
N THR A 458 -7.78 -3.53 -15.84
CA THR A 458 -8.00 -4.30 -14.62
C THR A 458 -9.45 -4.69 -14.49
N VAL A 459 -9.71 -5.94 -14.17
CA VAL A 459 -11.05 -6.48 -13.92
C VAL A 459 -11.21 -6.72 -12.43
N LEU A 460 -12.29 -6.18 -11.84
CA LEU A 460 -12.74 -6.57 -10.50
C LEU A 460 -13.57 -7.85 -10.63
N VAL A 461 -12.91 -8.99 -10.43
CA VAL A 461 -13.48 -10.34 -10.58
C VAL A 461 -14.58 -10.58 -9.55
N GLU A 462 -14.31 -10.28 -8.28
CA GLU A 462 -15.33 -10.41 -7.23
C GLU A 462 -15.08 -9.48 -6.04
N THR A 463 -16.18 -9.14 -5.37
CA THR A 463 -16.17 -8.52 -4.04
C THR A 463 -16.83 -9.47 -3.05
N VAL A 464 -16.13 -9.81 -1.98
CA VAL A 464 -16.62 -10.69 -0.93
C VAL A 464 -16.79 -9.90 0.37
N GLY A 465 -18.01 -9.85 0.92
CA GLY A 465 -18.25 -9.35 2.27
C GLY A 465 -17.87 -10.40 3.30
N VAL A 466 -16.67 -10.33 3.85
CA VAL A 466 -16.06 -11.42 4.63
C VAL A 466 -16.54 -11.43 6.07
N PHE A 467 -16.53 -10.26 6.71
CA PHE A 467 -16.88 -10.05 8.11
C PHE A 467 -18.17 -9.21 8.22
N PRO A 468 -19.29 -9.77 8.69
CA PRO A 468 -20.54 -9.03 8.86
C PRO A 468 -20.45 -7.83 9.81
N SER A 469 -19.56 -7.92 10.81
CA SER A 469 -19.20 -6.85 11.75
C SER A 469 -18.54 -5.64 11.09
N ARG A 470 -18.16 -5.75 9.81
CA ARG A 470 -17.36 -4.75 9.08
C ARG A 470 -16.00 -4.47 9.72
N SER A 471 -15.44 -5.46 10.42
CA SER A 471 -14.08 -5.41 10.99
C SER A 471 -13.02 -5.15 9.90
N PRO A 472 -12.11 -4.18 10.07
CA PRO A 472 -11.05 -3.92 9.10
C PRO A 472 -10.16 -5.14 8.83
N VAL A 473 -9.92 -5.44 7.56
CA VAL A 473 -8.96 -6.48 7.17
C VAL A 473 -7.54 -5.97 7.47
N ARG A 474 -6.81 -6.65 8.35
CA ARG A 474 -5.44 -6.31 8.76
C ARG A 474 -4.36 -7.06 8.01
N SER A 475 -4.64 -8.29 7.58
CA SER A 475 -3.69 -9.13 6.86
C SER A 475 -4.40 -10.04 5.88
N LEU A 476 -3.77 -10.23 4.72
CA LEU A 476 -4.12 -11.21 3.71
C LEU A 476 -2.90 -12.08 3.41
N LYS A 477 -3.09 -13.39 3.35
CA LYS A 477 -2.06 -14.33 2.90
C LYS A 477 -2.69 -15.38 1.99
N VAL A 478 -2.11 -15.58 0.81
CA VAL A 478 -2.40 -16.73 -0.03
C VAL A 478 -1.70 -17.92 0.59
N VAL A 479 -2.44 -18.98 0.90
CA VAL A 479 -1.91 -20.17 1.55
C VAL A 479 -2.23 -21.41 0.71
N PRO A 480 -1.28 -22.33 0.53
CA PRO A 480 -1.60 -23.64 0.00
C PRO A 480 -2.46 -24.38 1.03
N ALA A 481 -3.63 -24.85 0.61
CA ALA A 481 -4.50 -25.70 1.39
C ALA A 481 -4.48 -27.12 0.82
N SER A 482 -4.36 -28.11 1.70
CA SER A 482 -4.48 -29.52 1.34
C SER A 482 -5.88 -29.98 1.70
N ASP A 483 -6.69 -30.32 0.70
CA ASP A 483 -7.92 -31.10 0.89
C ASP A 483 -7.69 -32.50 0.32
N GLY A 484 -7.25 -33.44 1.16
CA GLY A 484 -6.79 -34.76 0.73
C GLY A 484 -5.66 -34.67 -0.31
N ASP A 485 -5.86 -35.31 -1.47
CA ASP A 485 -4.90 -35.31 -2.60
C ASP A 485 -5.02 -34.08 -3.51
N LYS A 486 -5.98 -33.19 -3.30
CA LYS A 486 -6.20 -32.01 -4.16
C LYS A 486 -5.48 -30.80 -3.59
N ALA A 487 -4.52 -30.28 -4.34
CA ALA A 487 -3.93 -28.98 -4.05
C ALA A 487 -4.99 -27.90 -4.29
N GLN A 488 -5.37 -27.21 -3.22
CA GLN A 488 -6.25 -26.06 -3.25
C GLN A 488 -5.47 -24.82 -2.81
N VAL A 489 -5.87 -23.65 -3.30
CA VAL A 489 -5.35 -22.37 -2.84
C VAL A 489 -6.45 -21.66 -2.07
N SER A 490 -6.10 -21.21 -0.87
CA SER A 490 -7.03 -20.51 0.01
C SER A 490 -6.45 -19.15 0.41
N LEU A 491 -7.33 -18.23 0.77
CA LEU A 491 -6.98 -16.92 1.29
C LEU A 491 -7.21 -16.91 2.80
N LEU A 492 -6.13 -16.72 3.56
CA LEU A 492 -6.19 -16.45 4.98
C LEU A 492 -6.36 -14.94 5.19
N ILE A 493 -7.41 -14.57 5.91
CA ILE A 493 -7.86 -13.21 6.15
C ILE A 493 -7.88 -12.99 7.66
N SER A 494 -7.24 -11.93 8.15
CA SER A 494 -7.18 -11.61 9.58
C SER A 494 -7.69 -10.21 9.85
N THR A 495 -8.48 -10.06 10.92
CA THR A 495 -8.78 -8.78 11.58
C THR A 495 -7.97 -8.68 12.87
N ASP A 496 -8.33 -7.78 13.78
CA ASP A 496 -7.74 -7.69 15.12
C ASP A 496 -8.25 -8.78 16.08
N SER A 497 -9.30 -9.53 15.74
CA SER A 497 -9.95 -10.52 16.63
C SER A 497 -10.49 -11.77 15.92
N GLU A 498 -10.42 -11.81 14.59
CA GLU A 498 -11.01 -12.87 13.76
C GLU A 498 -10.03 -13.34 12.67
N LEU A 499 -10.11 -14.62 12.33
CA LEU A 499 -9.44 -15.26 11.21
C LEU A 499 -10.46 -15.97 10.36
N LYS A 500 -10.28 -15.89 9.04
CA LYS A 500 -11.07 -16.65 8.07
C LYS A 500 -10.18 -17.26 7.02
N LEU A 501 -10.42 -18.51 6.66
CA LEU A 501 -9.76 -19.18 5.55
C LEU A 501 -10.81 -19.61 4.54
N MET A 502 -10.77 -19.01 3.37
CA MET A 502 -11.73 -19.27 2.31
C MET A 502 -11.06 -19.62 0.99
N PRO A 503 -11.67 -20.44 0.12
CA PRO A 503 -11.17 -20.66 -1.23
C PRO A 503 -10.99 -19.36 -2.00
N VAL A 504 -9.98 -19.28 -2.86
CA VAL A 504 -9.74 -18.11 -3.73
C VAL A 504 -10.67 -18.02 -4.94
N HIS A 505 -11.61 -18.97 -5.08
CA HIS A 505 -12.45 -19.16 -6.26
C HIS A 505 -13.89 -19.54 -5.86
N HIS A 506 -14.87 -19.12 -6.66
CA HIS A 506 -16.29 -19.40 -6.41
C HIS A 506 -17.01 -19.87 -7.70
N CYS A 507 -16.46 -20.90 -8.37
CA CYS A 507 -16.91 -21.34 -9.69
C CYS A 507 -18.23 -22.15 -9.69
N ALA A 508 -18.48 -22.96 -8.65
CA ALA A 508 -19.41 -24.09 -8.70
C ALA A 508 -20.90 -23.72 -8.93
N ASN A 509 -21.32 -22.50 -8.61
CA ASN A 509 -22.73 -22.08 -8.70
C ASN A 509 -23.16 -21.63 -10.11
N ARG A 510 -22.33 -21.83 -11.15
CA ARG A 510 -22.63 -21.42 -12.52
C ARG A 510 -23.26 -22.57 -13.31
N THR A 511 -24.46 -22.31 -13.84
CA THR A 511 -25.31 -23.30 -14.52
C THR A 511 -25.10 -23.42 -16.03
N SER A 512 -24.32 -22.51 -16.64
CA SER A 512 -24.09 -22.51 -18.10
C SER A 512 -22.66 -22.11 -18.44
N CYS A 513 -22.20 -22.50 -19.63
CA CYS A 513 -20.89 -22.09 -20.16
C CYS A 513 -20.71 -20.57 -20.12
N ARG A 514 -21.71 -19.83 -20.59
CA ARG A 514 -21.68 -18.37 -20.63
C ARG A 514 -21.52 -17.76 -19.23
N THR A 515 -22.31 -18.21 -18.26
CA THR A 515 -22.25 -17.67 -16.89
C THR A 515 -20.98 -18.06 -16.14
N CYS A 516 -20.32 -19.17 -16.52
CA CYS A 516 -19.01 -19.55 -16.01
C CYS A 516 -17.89 -18.69 -16.60
N VAL A 517 -17.84 -18.53 -17.93
CA VAL A 517 -16.80 -17.75 -18.60
C VAL A 517 -16.90 -16.26 -18.25
N GLN A 518 -18.11 -15.73 -18.06
CA GLN A 518 -18.35 -14.37 -17.61
C GLN A 518 -17.72 -14.03 -16.26
N LEU A 519 -17.34 -15.01 -15.44
CA LEU A 519 -16.64 -14.77 -14.18
C LEU A 519 -15.30 -14.05 -14.38
N GLN A 520 -14.66 -14.21 -15.54
CA GLN A 520 -13.32 -13.67 -15.82
C GLN A 520 -12.28 -14.08 -14.76
N ASP A 521 -12.53 -15.21 -14.09
CA ASP A 521 -11.69 -15.72 -13.02
C ASP A 521 -10.68 -16.72 -13.59
N PRO A 522 -9.36 -16.47 -13.44
CA PRO A 522 -8.31 -17.40 -13.91
C PRO A 522 -8.43 -18.81 -13.33
N TYR A 523 -9.08 -18.98 -12.17
CA TYR A 523 -9.30 -20.29 -11.58
C TYR A 523 -10.53 -21.01 -12.13
N CYS A 524 -11.46 -20.34 -12.82
CA CYS A 524 -12.71 -20.95 -13.26
C CYS A 524 -12.72 -21.20 -14.77
N ALA A 525 -13.14 -22.40 -15.17
CA ALA A 525 -13.45 -22.70 -16.56
C ALA A 525 -14.62 -23.66 -16.69
N TRP A 526 -15.30 -23.60 -17.83
CA TRP A 526 -16.38 -24.50 -18.14
C TRP A 526 -15.83 -25.80 -18.72
N ASP A 527 -16.17 -26.93 -18.08
CA ASP A 527 -15.93 -28.27 -18.62
C ASP A 527 -17.01 -28.61 -19.64
N LEU A 528 -16.64 -28.67 -20.92
CA LEU A 528 -17.58 -28.93 -22.04
C LEU A 528 -18.11 -30.37 -22.05
N ILE A 529 -17.40 -31.31 -21.39
CA ILE A 529 -17.80 -32.72 -21.35
C ILE A 529 -18.80 -32.93 -20.22
N ASN A 530 -18.49 -32.40 -19.03
CA ASN A 530 -19.32 -32.59 -17.83
C ASN A 530 -20.37 -31.48 -17.62
N ASN A 531 -20.45 -30.48 -18.52
CA ASN A 531 -21.39 -29.35 -18.47
C ASN A 531 -21.46 -28.67 -17.09
N ARG A 532 -20.29 -28.35 -16.54
CA ARG A 532 -20.19 -27.69 -15.22
C ARG A 532 -19.00 -26.74 -15.16
N CYS A 533 -19.11 -25.71 -14.35
CA CYS A 533 -18.01 -24.79 -14.08
C CYS A 533 -17.07 -25.43 -13.04
N VAL A 534 -15.83 -25.69 -13.45
CA VAL A 534 -14.80 -26.36 -12.65
C VAL A 534 -13.69 -25.40 -12.28
N VAL A 535 -12.94 -25.78 -11.24
CA VAL A 535 -11.73 -25.09 -10.83
C VAL A 535 -10.55 -25.66 -11.61
N ILE A 536 -9.77 -24.79 -12.20
CA ILE A 536 -8.46 -25.11 -12.76
C ILE A 536 -7.45 -24.89 -11.63
N SER A 537 -7.17 -25.94 -10.88
CA SER A 537 -5.97 -25.97 -10.04
C SER A 537 -4.87 -26.72 -10.77
N LEU A 538 -3.69 -26.12 -10.84
CA LEU A 538 -2.47 -26.89 -11.04
C LEU A 538 -2.12 -27.53 -9.70
N PRO A 539 -1.70 -28.81 -9.69
CA PRO A 539 -1.12 -29.36 -8.47
C PRO A 539 0.17 -28.59 -8.15
N TYR A 540 0.34 -28.25 -6.87
CA TYR A 540 1.56 -27.65 -6.32
C TYR A 540 2.66 -28.74 -6.28
N VAL A 541 3.12 -29.23 -7.43
CA VAL A 541 3.97 -30.43 -7.48
C VAL A 541 5.44 -30.05 -7.37
N ALA A 542 6.10 -30.59 -6.35
CA ALA A 542 7.57 -30.56 -6.20
C ALA A 542 8.34 -31.32 -7.31
N THR A 543 7.67 -31.93 -8.30
CA THR A 543 8.32 -32.74 -9.35
C THR A 543 7.74 -32.48 -10.74
N ILE A 544 8.67 -32.23 -11.68
CA ILE A 544 8.44 -31.94 -13.11
C ILE A 544 7.59 -33.02 -13.81
N ILE A 545 7.76 -34.30 -13.43
CA ILE A 545 7.09 -35.44 -14.08
C ILE A 545 5.57 -35.37 -13.93
N PHE A 546 5.07 -34.99 -12.75
CA PHE A 546 3.63 -34.90 -12.48
C PHE A 546 2.99 -33.63 -13.06
N ALA A 547 3.76 -32.53 -13.14
CA ALA A 547 3.35 -31.35 -13.90
C ALA A 547 3.16 -31.69 -15.38
N ILE A 548 4.10 -32.42 -16.00
CA ILE A 548 3.97 -32.83 -17.42
C ILE A 548 2.72 -33.68 -17.68
N THR A 549 2.38 -34.61 -16.79
CA THR A 549 1.17 -35.44 -16.94
C THR A 549 -0.13 -34.66 -16.73
N THR A 550 -0.16 -33.68 -15.81
CA THR A 550 -1.33 -32.79 -15.64
C THR A 550 -1.46 -31.75 -16.76
N PHE A 551 -0.36 -31.22 -17.29
CA PHE A 551 -0.39 -30.37 -18.50
C PHE A 551 -0.90 -31.14 -19.73
N ARG A 552 -0.64 -32.45 -19.84
CA ARG A 552 -1.27 -33.29 -20.89
C ARG A 552 -2.79 -33.43 -20.72
N HIS A 553 -3.33 -33.21 -19.52
CA HIS A 553 -4.75 -33.37 -19.24
C HIS A 553 -5.60 -32.17 -19.69
N TRP A 554 -5.02 -30.96 -19.73
CA TRP A 554 -5.65 -29.76 -20.28
C TRP A 554 -5.43 -29.70 -21.80
N GLN A 555 -6.21 -30.46 -22.56
CA GLN A 555 -6.23 -30.36 -24.03
C GLN A 555 -7.04 -29.12 -24.45
N ASP A 556 -6.48 -28.31 -25.33
CA ASP A 556 -7.19 -27.20 -26.00
C ASP A 556 -8.50 -27.73 -26.59
N GLY A 557 -9.63 -27.05 -26.29
CA GLY A 557 -10.96 -27.41 -26.78
C GLY A 557 -11.85 -28.24 -25.84
N LYS A 558 -11.36 -28.74 -24.70
CA LYS A 558 -12.21 -29.40 -23.67
C LYS A 558 -12.79 -28.45 -22.63
N PHE A 559 -12.15 -27.30 -22.45
CA PHE A 559 -12.54 -26.30 -21.47
C PHE A 559 -12.72 -24.95 -22.15
N ALA A 560 -13.79 -24.23 -21.79
CA ALA A 560 -14.00 -22.86 -22.20
C ALA A 560 -13.62 -21.91 -21.06
N GLN A 561 -12.69 -20.99 -21.32
CA GLN A 561 -12.25 -19.94 -20.40
C GLN A 561 -11.89 -18.70 -21.20
N SER A 562 -12.18 -17.52 -20.65
CA SER A 562 -11.71 -16.23 -21.17
C SER A 562 -11.64 -15.24 -20.01
N VAL A 563 -10.42 -14.98 -19.54
CA VAL A 563 -10.17 -14.04 -18.44
C VAL A 563 -10.29 -12.60 -18.95
N ALA A 564 -9.78 -12.32 -20.16
CA ALA A 564 -9.76 -10.97 -20.71
C ALA A 564 -11.15 -10.43 -21.10
N ASP A 565 -11.94 -11.22 -21.84
CA ASP A 565 -13.19 -10.74 -22.42
C ASP A 565 -14.45 -11.23 -21.70
N GLY A 566 -14.33 -12.29 -20.88
CA GLY A 566 -15.48 -12.96 -20.28
C GLY A 566 -16.40 -13.66 -21.28
N GLN A 567 -15.91 -13.92 -22.50
CA GLN A 567 -16.64 -14.58 -23.59
C GLN A 567 -15.74 -15.61 -24.29
N SER A 568 -16.32 -16.74 -24.71
CA SER A 568 -15.61 -17.81 -25.42
C SER A 568 -16.46 -18.34 -26.57
N SER A 569 -15.85 -18.53 -27.74
CA SER A 569 -16.49 -19.13 -28.92
C SER A 569 -16.88 -20.60 -28.72
N LEU A 570 -16.27 -21.27 -27.73
CA LEU A 570 -16.63 -22.63 -27.34
C LEU A 570 -17.97 -22.69 -26.60
N CYS A 571 -18.45 -21.57 -26.05
CA CYS A 571 -19.80 -21.47 -25.51
C CYS A 571 -20.81 -21.25 -26.64
N LEU A 572 -20.97 -22.24 -27.52
CA LEU A 572 -22.05 -22.26 -28.49
C LEU A 572 -23.39 -22.34 -27.74
N ASN A 573 -24.39 -21.58 -28.19
CA ASN A 573 -25.76 -21.77 -27.73
C ASN A 573 -26.22 -23.13 -28.23
N VAL A 574 -26.01 -24.19 -27.44
CA VAL A 574 -26.73 -25.44 -27.66
C VAL A 574 -28.17 -25.15 -27.25
N VAL A 575 -28.97 -24.65 -28.19
CA VAL A 575 -30.41 -24.92 -28.16
C VAL A 575 -30.47 -26.44 -28.14
N SER A 576 -31.02 -26.99 -27.06
CA SER A 576 -31.20 -28.43 -26.91
C SER A 576 -32.07 -28.92 -28.07
N GLU A 577 -31.45 -29.35 -29.16
CA GLU A 577 -32.07 -30.26 -30.12
C GLU A 577 -32.17 -31.60 -29.39
N SER A 578 -33.24 -31.75 -28.61
CA SER A 578 -33.80 -33.07 -28.34
C SER A 578 -33.98 -33.72 -29.69
N SER A 579 -33.21 -34.78 -29.89
CA SER A 579 -33.30 -35.72 -30.98
C SER A 579 -34.73 -36.24 -31.12
N ASP A 580 -35.56 -35.54 -31.89
CA ASP A 580 -36.63 -36.14 -32.66
C ASP A 580 -36.31 -35.94 -34.13
N PHE A 581 -35.80 -37.02 -34.68
CA PHE A 581 -35.58 -37.28 -36.08
C PHE A 581 -36.94 -37.28 -36.79
N PHE A 582 -37.39 -36.11 -37.24
CA PHE A 582 -38.35 -36.01 -38.33
C PHE A 582 -37.85 -34.98 -39.33
N MET A 583 -37.31 -35.50 -40.43
CA MET A 583 -37.18 -34.79 -41.69
C MET A 583 -38.56 -34.25 -42.08
N ASN A 584 -38.73 -32.94 -42.05
CA ASN A 584 -39.63 -32.23 -42.96
C ASN A 584 -39.05 -30.85 -43.27
N GLU A 585 -38.70 -30.71 -44.55
CA GLU A 585 -38.85 -29.51 -45.38
C GLU A 585 -38.35 -28.16 -44.85
N LEU A 586 -37.20 -27.75 -45.39
CA LEU A 586 -37.00 -26.48 -46.11
C LEU A 586 -38.09 -25.40 -45.88
N ALA A 587 -37.79 -24.39 -45.07
CA ALA A 587 -37.98 -22.94 -45.33
C ALA A 587 -38.12 -22.12 -44.02
N PRO A 588 -37.83 -20.80 -44.06
CA PRO A 588 -36.54 -20.20 -44.31
C PRO A 588 -36.00 -19.52 -43.03
N ALA A 589 -34.74 -19.10 -43.08
CA ALA A 589 -34.08 -18.28 -42.06
C ALA A 589 -35.02 -17.21 -41.49
N PHE A 590 -35.39 -17.37 -40.21
CA PHE A 590 -36.04 -16.30 -39.46
C PHE A 590 -35.07 -15.10 -39.47
N PRO A 591 -35.49 -13.95 -40.00
CA PRO A 591 -34.64 -12.77 -40.03
C PRO A 591 -34.32 -12.39 -38.59
N LEU A 592 -33.10 -11.90 -38.39
CA LEU A 592 -32.70 -11.15 -37.20
C LEU A 592 -33.85 -10.21 -36.84
N VAL A 593 -34.52 -10.53 -35.73
CA VAL A 593 -35.41 -9.56 -35.08
C VAL A 593 -34.45 -8.51 -34.56
N ASP A 594 -34.22 -7.48 -35.38
CA ASP A 594 -33.70 -6.22 -34.89
C ASP A 594 -34.57 -5.85 -33.71
N SER A 595 -33.98 -5.91 -32.51
CA SER A 595 -34.63 -5.41 -31.30
C SER A 595 -35.07 -3.99 -31.62
N PRO A 596 -36.38 -3.70 -31.66
CA PRO A 596 -36.84 -2.38 -32.05
C PRO A 596 -36.17 -1.42 -31.08
N SER A 597 -35.44 -0.46 -31.64
CA SER A 597 -34.91 0.65 -30.85
C SER A 597 -36.09 1.20 -30.04
N ILE A 598 -36.03 1.04 -28.72
CA ILE A 598 -37.09 1.48 -27.78
C ILE A 598 -37.41 2.97 -27.98
N TYR A 599 -36.50 3.70 -28.62
CA TYR A 599 -36.67 5.08 -29.04
C TYR A 599 -36.44 5.20 -30.54
N THR A 600 -37.43 5.70 -31.28
CA THR A 600 -37.19 6.25 -32.62
C THR A 600 -36.24 7.46 -32.49
N ALA A 601 -35.51 7.80 -33.55
CA ALA A 601 -34.70 9.03 -33.59
C ALA A 601 -35.55 10.28 -33.25
N GLU A 602 -36.83 10.25 -33.63
CA GLU A 602 -37.82 11.26 -33.26
C GLU A 602 -38.07 11.29 -31.74
N CYS A 603 -38.30 10.15 -31.08
CA CYS A 603 -38.46 10.09 -29.62
C CYS A 603 -37.22 10.63 -28.88
N MET A 604 -36.02 10.29 -29.34
CA MET A 604 -34.79 10.78 -28.71
C MET A 604 -34.63 12.30 -28.89
N THR A 605 -34.96 12.81 -30.09
CA THR A 605 -34.94 14.25 -30.37
C THR A 605 -35.97 15.00 -29.52
N ILE A 606 -37.19 14.47 -29.39
CA ILE A 606 -38.25 15.03 -28.54
C ILE A 606 -37.81 15.03 -27.07
N ALA A 607 -37.20 13.94 -26.57
CA ALA A 607 -36.71 13.87 -25.19
C ALA A 607 -35.61 14.89 -24.90
N ILE A 608 -34.68 15.10 -25.84
CA ILE A 608 -33.62 16.12 -25.74
C ILE A 608 -34.22 17.53 -25.74
N ILE A 609 -35.19 17.81 -26.60
CA ILE A 609 -35.86 19.13 -26.65
C ILE A 609 -36.62 19.39 -25.34
N ILE A 610 -37.35 18.40 -24.81
CA ILE A 610 -38.10 18.52 -23.55
C ILE A 610 -37.15 18.74 -22.37
N THR A 611 -36.04 18.00 -22.28
CA THR A 611 -35.07 18.16 -21.20
C THR A 611 -34.36 19.52 -21.26
N LEU A 612 -34.00 20.01 -22.45
CA LEU A 612 -33.43 21.35 -22.60
C LEU A 612 -34.44 22.46 -22.25
N ALA A 613 -35.71 22.32 -22.63
CA ALA A 613 -36.77 23.26 -22.27
C ALA A 613 -37.04 23.28 -20.75
N LEU A 614 -37.09 22.11 -20.11
CA LEU A 614 -37.23 22.00 -18.65
C LEU A 614 -36.00 22.57 -17.91
N ALA A 615 -34.78 22.27 -18.37
CA ALA A 615 -33.57 22.83 -17.77
C ALA A 615 -33.53 24.36 -17.91
N SER A 616 -33.88 24.89 -19.08
CA SER A 616 -33.94 26.34 -19.32
C SER A 616 -35.00 27.04 -18.48
N THR A 617 -36.18 26.43 -18.30
CA THR A 617 -37.25 27.00 -17.47
C THR A 617 -36.87 26.97 -15.99
N VAL A 618 -36.31 25.86 -15.49
CA VAL A 618 -35.81 25.78 -14.11
C VAL A 618 -34.69 26.79 -13.87
N ALA A 619 -33.72 26.92 -14.79
CA ALA A 619 -32.66 27.91 -14.68
C ALA A 619 -33.21 29.35 -14.71
N PHE A 620 -34.22 29.65 -15.54
CA PHE A 620 -34.90 30.94 -15.55
C PHE A 620 -35.60 31.23 -14.22
N PHE A 621 -36.33 30.26 -13.65
CA PHE A 621 -36.99 30.45 -12.35
C PHE A 621 -36.00 30.58 -11.20
N VAL A 622 -34.91 29.80 -11.19
CA VAL A 622 -33.84 29.92 -10.19
C VAL A 622 -33.16 31.29 -10.32
N GLY A 623 -32.79 31.71 -11.53
CA GLY A 623 -32.21 33.03 -11.80
C GLY A 623 -33.16 34.18 -11.45
N TYR A 624 -34.44 34.07 -11.78
CA TYR A 624 -35.48 35.04 -11.43
C TYR A 624 -35.70 35.11 -9.92
N ARG A 625 -35.68 33.96 -9.23
CA ARG A 625 -35.72 33.89 -7.77
C ARG A 625 -34.49 34.57 -7.18
N PHE A 626 -33.27 34.29 -7.64
CA PHE A 626 -32.06 34.97 -7.19
C PHE A 626 -32.08 36.48 -7.48
N ALA A 627 -32.63 36.92 -8.63
CA ALA A 627 -32.74 38.33 -8.98
C ALA A 627 -33.78 39.07 -8.12
N LEU A 628 -34.90 38.43 -7.78
CA LEU A 628 -35.90 38.95 -6.83
C LEU A 628 -35.39 38.90 -5.38
N TRP A 629 -34.55 37.92 -5.08
CA TRP A 629 -33.78 37.82 -3.84
C TRP A 629 -32.60 38.78 -3.89
N LYS A 630 -32.91 40.04 -4.22
CA LYS A 630 -32.08 41.21 -3.94
C LYS A 630 -32.13 41.43 -2.42
N LEU A 631 -31.62 40.47 -1.66
CA LEU A 631 -31.34 40.66 -0.26
C LEU A 631 -30.11 41.55 -0.18
N SER A 632 -30.35 42.75 0.34
CA SER A 632 -29.35 43.60 0.96
C SER A 632 -28.42 42.72 1.78
N PHE A 633 -27.14 42.71 1.41
CA PHE A 633 -26.06 42.01 2.09
C PHE A 633 -25.73 42.66 3.45
N ASP A 634 -26.75 42.94 4.25
CA ASP A 634 -26.61 43.46 5.61
C ASP A 634 -27.68 42.80 6.48
N ALA A 635 -27.39 41.58 6.95
CA ALA A 635 -27.91 40.93 8.17
C ALA A 635 -27.93 39.41 8.03
N VAL A 636 -26.77 38.76 8.07
CA VAL A 636 -26.70 37.39 8.61
C VAL A 636 -25.98 37.49 9.96
N PRO A 637 -26.72 37.45 11.08
CA PRO A 637 -26.11 37.40 12.41
C PRO A 637 -25.34 36.09 12.53
N GLY A 638 -24.05 36.19 12.84
CA GLY A 638 -23.17 35.05 13.01
C GLY A 638 -23.72 34.06 14.03
N PHE A 639 -23.86 32.81 13.60
CA PHE A 639 -24.17 31.68 14.47
C PHE A 639 -22.93 31.40 15.35
N ASP A 640 -22.92 31.99 16.54
CA ASP A 640 -21.84 31.83 17.52
C ASP A 640 -21.88 30.41 18.12
N SER A 641 -20.96 29.56 17.66
CA SER A 641 -20.67 28.29 18.31
C SER A 641 -19.82 28.51 19.58
N PRO A 642 -19.99 27.71 20.66
CA PRO A 642 -19.37 28.02 21.97
C PRO A 642 -17.86 27.85 22.04
N LEU A 643 -17.17 27.56 20.94
CA LEU A 643 -15.72 27.33 20.92
C LEU A 643 -14.87 28.57 20.61
N ARG A 644 -15.47 29.76 20.44
CA ARG A 644 -14.69 31.00 20.21
C ARG A 644 -14.38 31.84 21.44
N LYS A 645 -14.73 31.42 22.66
CA LYS A 645 -14.40 32.22 23.86
C LYS A 645 -12.91 32.26 24.24
N ASN A 646 -12.00 31.62 23.49
CA ASN A 646 -10.56 31.63 23.80
C ASN A 646 -9.63 31.73 22.58
N VAL A 647 -10.02 32.45 21.53
CA VAL A 647 -9.08 32.87 20.47
C VAL A 647 -9.22 34.38 20.23
N LYS A 648 -8.87 35.16 21.24
CA LYS A 648 -8.37 36.54 21.06
C LYS A 648 -6.86 36.46 21.30
N GLY A 649 -6.06 36.55 20.24
CA GLY A 649 -4.61 36.68 20.37
C GLY A 649 -3.78 35.68 19.59
N HIS A 650 -4.04 35.50 18.29
CA HIS A 650 -2.99 35.32 17.31
C HIS A 650 -3.58 35.61 15.93
N ASN A 651 -3.41 36.86 15.48
CA ASN A 651 -3.44 37.12 14.05
C ASN A 651 -2.19 36.44 13.49
N ASP A 652 -2.35 35.23 12.97
CA ASP A 652 -1.40 34.65 12.06
C ASP A 652 -1.28 35.60 10.87
N ARG A 653 -0.15 36.31 10.83
CA ARG A 653 0.27 37.13 9.70
C ARG A 653 0.60 36.19 8.53
N CYS A 654 -0.42 35.60 7.93
CA CYS A 654 -0.37 35.00 6.59
C CYS A 654 -0.91 35.94 5.51
N GLU A 655 -1.08 37.24 5.83
CA GLU A 655 -1.04 38.30 4.82
C GLU A 655 0.40 38.82 4.68
N ALA A 656 1.33 37.93 4.31
CA ALA A 656 2.51 38.39 3.60
C ALA A 656 2.07 38.66 2.17
N TYR A 657 1.53 39.87 1.94
CA TYR A 657 1.54 40.48 0.62
C TYR A 657 2.94 40.26 0.05
N MET A 658 3.08 39.49 -1.03
CA MET A 658 4.26 39.60 -1.88
C MET A 658 4.28 41.05 -2.35
N PRO A 659 5.15 41.94 -1.85
CA PRO A 659 5.28 43.23 -2.51
C PRO A 659 5.86 42.89 -3.87
N HIS A 660 5.21 43.35 -4.93
CA HIS A 660 5.81 43.35 -6.27
C HIS A 660 7.24 43.89 -6.14
N LEU A 661 8.25 43.02 -6.26
CA LEU A 661 9.65 43.40 -6.22
C LEU A 661 9.86 44.46 -7.31
N PRO A 662 10.19 45.72 -6.98
CA PRO A 662 10.36 46.74 -8.00
C PRO A 662 11.63 46.42 -8.80
N VAL A 663 11.42 45.94 -10.03
CA VAL A 663 12.48 45.67 -11.00
C VAL A 663 12.96 47.01 -11.55
N SER A 664 14.15 47.45 -11.11
CA SER A 664 14.81 48.61 -11.71
C SER A 664 15.48 48.17 -13.03
N LYS A 665 15.04 48.77 -14.15
CA LYS A 665 15.66 48.62 -15.47
C LYS A 665 16.46 49.88 -15.75
N THR A 666 17.78 49.77 -15.90
CA THR A 666 18.61 50.86 -16.42
C THR A 666 19.16 50.49 -17.79
N VAL A 667 19.03 51.42 -18.72
CA VAL A 667 19.52 51.31 -20.10
C VAL A 667 20.77 52.17 -20.21
N THR A 668 21.94 51.53 -20.35
CA THR A 668 23.20 52.21 -20.66
C THR A 668 23.80 51.58 -21.91
N ASN A 669 24.14 52.43 -22.90
CA ASN A 669 24.73 52.10 -24.19
C ASN A 669 24.08 50.90 -24.93
N GLY A 670 22.76 50.88 -25.03
CA GLY A 670 22.02 49.94 -25.87
C GLY A 670 21.78 48.55 -25.27
N SER A 671 22.27 48.26 -24.06
CA SER A 671 21.95 47.04 -23.32
C SER A 671 21.05 47.32 -22.11
N VAL A 672 20.02 46.49 -21.93
CA VAL A 672 19.08 46.55 -20.79
C VAL A 672 19.64 45.69 -19.66
N ASN A 673 20.12 46.32 -18.58
CA ASN A 673 20.54 45.60 -17.38
C ASN A 673 19.41 45.60 -16.34
N VAL A 674 19.04 44.40 -15.91
CA VAL A 674 18.00 44.14 -14.91
C VAL A 674 18.71 43.71 -13.62
N SER A 675 18.73 44.59 -12.62
CA SER A 675 19.34 44.31 -11.32
C SER A 675 18.27 44.19 -10.23
N LEU A 676 18.23 43.05 -9.56
CA LEU A 676 17.41 42.78 -8.37
C LEU A 676 18.21 43.16 -7.13
N PRO A 677 17.84 44.22 -6.37
CA PRO A 677 18.52 44.50 -5.12
C PRO A 677 18.10 43.46 -4.07
N PHE A 678 19.00 42.53 -3.76
CA PHE A 678 18.89 41.68 -2.57
C PHE A 678 19.18 42.55 -1.33
N THR A 679 18.15 42.92 -0.58
CA THR A 679 18.35 43.35 0.81
C THR A 679 18.58 42.12 1.67
N GLU A 680 19.80 41.95 2.19
CA GLU A 680 20.08 41.01 3.28
C GLU A 680 19.12 41.27 4.45
N PRO A 681 18.54 40.23 5.08
CA PRO A 681 17.64 40.41 6.20
C PRO A 681 18.43 40.91 7.42
N LYS A 682 18.33 42.22 7.67
CA LYS A 682 18.77 42.82 8.94
C LYS A 682 17.95 42.23 10.09
N GLY A 683 18.61 41.39 10.90
CA GLY A 683 18.25 41.11 12.28
C GLY A 683 17.14 40.10 12.47
N GLU A 684 17.48 38.81 12.46
CA GLU A 684 16.77 37.83 13.28
C GLU A 684 16.81 38.31 14.74
N LYS A 685 15.70 38.90 15.20
CA LYS A 685 15.47 39.07 16.63
C LYS A 685 15.26 37.67 17.20
N ASN A 686 16.20 37.21 18.01
CA ASN A 686 16.08 36.02 18.86
C ASN A 686 14.66 35.94 19.42
N VAL A 687 13.90 34.92 19.03
CA VAL A 687 12.47 34.76 19.35
C VAL A 687 12.20 34.53 20.85
N LEU A 688 13.24 34.43 21.67
CA LEU A 688 13.15 34.35 23.12
C LEU A 688 14.19 35.28 23.76
N THR A 689 13.76 36.47 24.17
CA THR A 689 14.57 37.33 25.06
C THR A 689 14.08 37.10 26.49
N LEU A 690 14.82 36.31 27.25
CA LEU A 690 14.60 36.11 28.68
C LEU A 690 15.06 37.38 29.43
N ASN A 691 14.13 38.26 29.80
CA ASN A 691 14.47 39.35 30.74
C ASN A 691 14.50 38.79 32.16
N ASN A 692 15.67 38.81 32.81
CA ASN A 692 15.87 38.37 34.20
C ASN A 692 15.20 37.03 34.55
N GLY A 693 15.30 36.04 33.65
CA GLY A 693 14.84 34.67 33.91
C GLY A 693 13.32 34.49 34.06
N THR A 694 12.50 35.49 33.71
CA THR A 694 11.03 35.39 33.80
C THR A 694 10.40 35.28 32.41
N LEU A 695 9.57 34.25 32.22
CA LEU A 695 8.75 34.09 31.01
C LEU A 695 7.61 35.13 31.01
N PRO A 696 7.19 35.63 29.83
CA PRO A 696 6.03 36.51 29.72
C PRO A 696 4.78 35.88 30.33
N ARG A 697 3.93 36.70 30.99
CA ARG A 697 2.74 36.26 31.76
C ARG A 697 1.77 35.38 30.98
N ASP A 698 1.77 35.45 29.66
CA ASP A 698 0.81 34.76 28.79
C ASP A 698 1.35 33.43 28.23
N TYR A 699 2.58 33.04 28.60
CA TYR A 699 3.22 31.82 28.13
C TYR A 699 2.69 30.58 28.87
N LYS A 700 1.90 29.73 28.17
CA LYS A 700 1.40 28.47 28.72
C LYS A 700 2.41 27.35 28.53
N THR A 701 3.11 26.97 29.59
CA THR A 701 3.93 25.74 29.62
C THR A 701 3.05 24.50 29.71
N ARG A 702 3.13 23.58 28.74
CA ARG A 702 2.71 22.19 28.97
C ARG A 702 3.77 21.53 29.84
N LYS A 703 3.42 21.22 31.10
CA LYS A 703 4.27 20.38 31.95
C LYS A 703 4.37 19.00 31.29
N VAL A 704 5.56 18.65 30.82
CA VAL A 704 5.91 17.27 30.50
C VAL A 704 6.49 16.70 31.79
N TYR A 705 5.80 15.73 32.38
CA TYR A 705 6.39 14.93 33.45
C TYR A 705 7.37 13.98 32.76
N VAL A 706 8.65 14.06 33.13
CA VAL A 706 9.69 13.12 32.73
C VAL A 706 9.72 11.98 33.75
#